data_AF-A0A7C3I0C3-F1
#
_entry.id   AF-A0A7C3I0C3-F1
#
_cell.length_a   1.000
_cell.length_b   1.000
_cell.length_c   1.000
_cell.angle_alpha   90.00
_cell.angle_beta   90.00
_cell.angle_gamma   90.00
#
_symmetry.space_group_name_H-M   'P 1'
#
loop_
_entity.id
_entity.type
_entity.pdbx_description
1 polymer ?
#
loop_
_entity_poly.entity_id
_entity_poly.type
_entity_poly.pdbx_seq_one_letter_code
_entity_poly.pdbx_strand_id
1 'polypeptide(L)'
;MAAAIGVFLTAERGITGSASASWWRALLLEMRAVVTDPRMQWVVVVSLWVYVVSCWWWSELRARAWKATGSRWGWRWLVGMLAWSGISYGIGYGRADEARQYVGLLATVVAGWWLALWMTGGDSEERPRRSLFGFGVLAGWLAVLSWIRVPSNARFRYWSVERWGGFWGHPNEAGLLMALGTVLAVGLLWCWWANKGRESDSLEDTSKGLTGRMLQGCVVGWGVVAGGSCLWACARSYSRGAWLSALCGLGYLLWHVCGHGRWKRLRQAGAWAGLAAAALLVTGYWELRHIEVPWLRRIYSIANIWDFSWRNRILGWEGALQMMADRPLLGWGWQSTTVLHGSLYSFAAPAEVGAIALNSWLVLGAGSGVVALMAAGLGVWFLWRAGRGLRAGEDAGGRNGDPEERLVITARAGALVMGLGCALSGGLFSLKTGTWLWLCLLFAGLATRPTASPGSRGSIRAGPGCLLLAGVAVGFAGSLLWAMRGDPFSKSIVLIRAAGGQKEAVCVMRPRFAAPAGPLVIYLHGVEQSWRSWGQRLVQVAGTGVTVAGLSVAGKDLPVLADKLRAVREYLLERHGSRETPVVWVGFRDGAASMFGALSRDDRLRDDAWVWVEDGPQPRLGWYLQRLGDRDNRVRLGPGVWIYPLRPQEKLPTGVEQTLAQLGKLGVQVERIAIPWVPEASKSWEAIVFRLVGEEAWRLAGRETARGSSRGAEECRVGRGSVVLWLLPGVVCTAAGLVWRWRERREGREPARTMTHADRQDASREGAFLRVVRMVAGVLVGCALVWSAFQVGLRRWSADARTVSWVRSLCVQERHREDFEWLLTHGHWEGKRWSVWLEHIELAEYNRRLVAWKIPDEIYRSWVLNPWLAAGASGDVRWRWALWERLYPRMDDVESVRSAAALVAYYLRSRVSVLREDSAEHDGEVLEYLRAGRCPEAAFHRLCVAALRSVGIPARLGAAGEAEFWDGQGWHPVGAWLPVRCATR
;
A
#
# COMPACT_ATOMS: atom_id res chain seq x y z
N MET A 1 34.76 1.52 16.88
CA MET A 1 34.14 2.03 15.64
C MET A 1 32.92 1.21 15.19
N ALA A 2 33.02 -0.09 14.88
CA ALA A 2 31.84 -0.92 14.52
C ALA A 2 30.75 -0.96 15.61
N ALA A 3 31.12 -0.97 16.89
CA ALA A 3 30.18 -0.78 18.01
C ALA A 3 29.53 0.61 18.02
N ALA A 4 30.29 1.68 17.73
CA ALA A 4 29.76 3.04 17.61
C ALA A 4 28.81 3.19 16.40
N ILE A 5 29.09 2.46 15.31
CA ILE A 5 28.20 2.35 14.14
C ILE A 5 26.93 1.57 14.49
N GLY A 6 27.05 0.46 15.23
CA GLY A 6 25.90 -0.28 15.75
C GLY A 6 25.02 0.59 16.63
N VAL A 7 25.62 1.38 17.53
CA VAL A 7 24.93 2.40 18.36
C VAL A 7 24.28 3.48 17.50
N PHE A 8 24.97 4.03 16.50
CA PHE A 8 24.42 5.01 15.56
C PHE A 8 23.20 4.46 14.78
N LEU A 9 23.27 3.22 14.30
CA LEU A 9 22.17 2.55 13.59
C LEU A 9 20.97 2.19 14.48
N THR A 10 21.13 2.24 15.80
CA THR A 10 20.13 1.85 16.81
C THR A 10 19.63 3.02 17.69
N ALA A 11 20.27 4.19 17.58
CA ALA A 11 20.06 5.36 18.43
C ALA A 11 18.63 5.93 18.42
N GLU A 12 17.86 5.68 17.36
CA GLU A 12 16.51 6.26 17.17
C GLU A 12 15.45 5.73 18.17
N ARG A 13 15.69 4.57 18.83
CA ARG A 13 14.77 4.00 19.85
C ARG A 13 15.44 3.57 21.15
N GLY A 14 16.71 3.18 21.13
CA GLY A 14 17.38 2.55 22.28
C GLY A 14 17.67 3.45 23.48
N ILE A 15 17.68 4.79 23.31
CA ILE A 15 18.22 5.72 24.33
C ILE A 15 17.11 6.47 25.09
N THR A 16 15.84 6.28 24.73
CA THR A 16 14.72 6.91 25.45
C THR A 16 14.29 6.16 26.71
N GLY A 17 14.74 4.91 26.90
CA GLY A 17 14.19 3.98 27.90
C GLY A 17 15.02 3.70 29.16
N SER A 18 16.31 4.05 29.22
CA SER A 18 17.12 3.83 30.43
C SER A 18 17.81 5.12 30.91
N ALA A 19 17.73 5.35 32.21
CA ALA A 19 17.96 6.62 32.88
C ALA A 19 19.44 6.99 33.14
N SER A 20 20.43 6.43 32.42
CA SER A 20 21.84 6.55 32.84
C SER A 20 22.77 7.39 31.95
N ALA A 21 22.31 8.04 30.88
CA ALA A 21 23.14 8.99 30.12
C ALA A 21 22.36 10.24 29.70
N SER A 22 22.26 11.21 30.62
CA SER A 22 21.55 12.49 30.43
C SER A 22 22.05 13.29 29.23
N TRP A 23 23.36 13.31 28.98
CA TRP A 23 23.96 14.10 27.89
C TRP A 23 23.75 13.50 26.49
N TRP A 24 23.82 12.18 26.33
CA TRP A 24 23.56 11.53 25.04
C TRP A 24 22.11 11.69 24.61
N ARG A 25 21.18 11.58 25.57
CA ARG A 25 19.76 11.81 25.32
C ARG A 25 19.50 13.27 24.95
N ALA A 26 20.13 14.22 25.65
CA ALA A 26 20.03 15.65 25.32
C ALA A 26 20.56 15.93 23.90
N LEU A 27 21.76 15.43 23.56
CA LEU A 27 22.35 15.59 22.23
C LEU A 27 21.45 14.99 21.13
N LEU A 28 20.88 13.79 21.34
CA LEU A 28 19.98 13.18 20.35
C LEU A 28 18.65 13.93 20.22
N LEU A 29 18.13 14.49 21.31
CA LEU A 29 16.93 15.33 21.28
C LEU A 29 17.20 16.64 20.55
N GLU A 30 18.36 17.27 20.77
CA GLU A 30 18.78 18.47 20.04
C GLU A 30 19.05 18.18 18.56
N MET A 31 19.78 17.11 18.23
CA MET A 31 19.98 16.69 16.84
C MET A 31 18.65 16.39 16.16
N ARG A 32 17.73 15.72 16.87
CA ARG A 32 16.37 15.49 16.37
C ARG A 32 15.67 16.82 16.15
N ALA A 33 15.72 17.75 17.10
CA ALA A 33 15.10 19.07 16.98
C ALA A 33 15.62 19.82 15.74
N VAL A 34 16.93 19.84 15.51
CA VAL A 34 17.56 20.47 14.33
C VAL A 34 17.14 19.80 13.03
N VAL A 35 17.08 18.47 12.98
CA VAL A 35 16.64 17.72 11.79
C VAL A 35 15.13 17.89 11.56
N THR A 36 14.34 18.07 12.62
CA THR A 36 12.91 18.29 12.51
C THR A 36 12.54 19.73 12.21
N ASP A 37 13.38 20.70 12.57
CA ASP A 37 13.14 22.12 12.33
C ASP A 37 13.15 22.42 10.83
N PRO A 38 12.01 22.84 10.24
CA PRO A 38 11.92 23.14 8.82
C PRO A 38 12.96 24.17 8.37
N ARG A 39 13.29 25.15 9.23
CA ARG A 39 14.22 26.24 8.93
C ARG A 39 15.68 25.80 8.87
N MET A 40 16.02 24.69 9.53
CA MET A 40 17.40 24.18 9.62
C MET A 40 17.63 22.95 8.74
N GLN A 41 16.57 22.32 8.23
CA GLN A 41 16.67 21.13 7.37
C GLN A 41 17.56 21.35 6.12
N TRP A 42 17.52 22.53 5.49
CA TRP A 42 18.36 22.80 4.32
C TRP A 42 19.85 22.74 4.65
N VAL A 43 20.26 23.17 5.86
CA VAL A 43 21.66 23.12 6.33
C VAL A 43 22.11 21.66 6.46
N VAL A 44 21.25 20.80 7.00
CA VAL A 44 21.51 19.36 7.10
C VAL A 44 21.62 18.74 5.71
N VAL A 45 20.73 19.11 4.78
CA VAL A 45 20.78 18.64 3.39
C VAL A 45 22.08 19.05 2.70
N VAL A 46 22.49 20.31 2.81
CA VAL A 46 23.75 20.81 2.24
C VAL A 46 24.95 20.08 2.84
N SER A 47 24.98 19.92 4.16
CA SER A 47 26.03 19.16 4.85
C SER A 47 26.12 17.72 4.35
N LEU A 48 24.99 17.02 4.22
CA LEU A 48 24.94 15.67 3.68
C LEU A 48 25.40 15.61 2.22
N TRP A 49 25.09 16.62 1.42
CA TRP A 49 25.57 16.72 0.04
C TRP A 49 27.08 16.86 -0.06
N VAL A 50 27.72 17.62 0.84
CA VAL A 50 29.19 17.66 0.93
C VAL A 50 29.76 16.25 1.13
N TYR A 51 29.17 15.46 2.01
CA TYR A 51 29.58 14.06 2.19
C TYR A 51 29.30 13.19 0.96
N VAL A 52 28.14 13.33 0.31
CA VAL A 52 27.83 12.59 -0.93
C VAL A 52 28.87 12.88 -2.01
N VAL A 53 29.19 14.15 -2.24
CA VAL A 53 30.20 14.57 -3.23
C VAL A 53 31.58 14.05 -2.84
N SER A 54 31.96 14.12 -1.56
CA SER A 54 33.25 13.62 -1.07
C SER A 54 33.38 12.10 -1.27
N CYS A 55 32.36 11.33 -0.91
CA CYS A 55 32.34 9.88 -1.12
C CYS A 55 32.35 9.51 -2.60
N TRP A 56 31.60 10.24 -3.42
CA TRP A 56 31.60 10.06 -4.87
C TRP A 56 32.97 10.34 -5.48
N TRP A 57 33.58 11.46 -5.12
CA TRP A 57 34.91 11.86 -5.59
C TRP A 57 35.96 10.80 -5.23
N TRP A 58 35.98 10.37 -3.97
CA TRP A 58 36.89 9.33 -3.51
C TRP A 58 36.69 8.01 -4.26
N SER A 59 35.44 7.61 -4.47
CA SER A 59 35.10 6.40 -5.23
C SER A 59 35.57 6.52 -6.69
N GLU A 60 35.35 7.68 -7.32
CA GLU A 60 35.77 7.96 -8.69
C GLU A 60 37.29 7.93 -8.85
N LEU A 61 38.05 8.54 -7.92
CA LEU A 61 39.51 8.45 -7.88
C LEU A 61 39.97 6.99 -7.82
N ARG A 62 39.34 6.20 -6.95
CA ARG A 62 39.65 4.78 -6.78
C ARG A 62 39.31 3.95 -8.01
N ALA A 63 38.14 4.15 -8.64
CA ALA A 63 37.80 3.46 -9.88
C ALA A 63 38.70 3.86 -11.04
N ARG A 64 39.18 5.12 -11.10
CA ARG A 64 40.15 5.55 -12.11
C ARG A 64 41.47 4.83 -11.91
N ALA A 65 41.97 4.78 -10.68
CA ALA A 65 43.18 4.02 -10.34
C ALA A 65 43.06 2.55 -10.75
N TRP A 66 41.87 1.96 -10.63
CA TRP A 66 41.65 0.55 -10.95
C TRP A 66 41.10 0.29 -12.35
N LYS A 67 40.81 1.29 -13.19
CA LYS A 67 40.13 1.14 -14.50
C LYS A 67 38.75 0.45 -14.43
N ALA A 68 38.02 0.55 -13.31
CA ALA A 68 36.72 -0.08 -13.11
C ALA A 68 35.57 0.73 -13.74
N THR A 69 35.29 0.54 -15.03
CA THR A 69 34.31 1.37 -15.78
C THR A 69 32.84 1.13 -15.37
N GLY A 70 32.46 -0.10 -15.00
CA GLY A 70 31.07 -0.43 -14.67
C GLY A 70 30.56 0.19 -13.37
N SER A 71 31.41 0.25 -12.34
CA SER A 71 31.06 0.85 -11.04
C SER A 71 30.89 2.37 -11.12
N ARG A 72 31.66 3.04 -11.98
CA ARG A 72 31.55 4.49 -12.23
C ARG A 72 30.16 4.91 -12.70
N TRP A 73 29.56 4.15 -13.61
CA TRP A 73 28.19 4.42 -14.06
C TRP A 73 27.18 4.24 -12.94
N GLY A 74 27.34 3.21 -12.09
CA GLY A 74 26.47 2.98 -10.95
C GLY A 74 26.43 4.15 -9.97
N TRP A 75 27.59 4.71 -9.63
CA TRP A 75 27.67 5.86 -8.71
C TRP A 75 27.10 7.13 -9.33
N ARG A 76 27.34 7.37 -10.62
CA ARG A 76 26.77 8.53 -11.33
C ARG A 76 25.26 8.50 -11.36
N TRP A 77 24.65 7.33 -11.62
CA TRP A 77 23.20 7.17 -11.56
C TRP A 77 22.64 7.34 -10.14
N LEU A 78 23.37 6.87 -9.12
CA LEU A 78 23.00 7.11 -7.72
C LEU A 78 23.04 8.60 -7.36
N VAL A 79 24.13 9.30 -7.70
CA VAL A 79 24.26 10.76 -7.48
C VAL A 79 23.21 11.52 -8.28
N GLY A 80 22.96 11.12 -9.53
CA GLY A 80 21.90 11.69 -10.37
C GLY A 80 20.51 11.51 -9.77
N MET A 81 20.20 10.33 -9.23
CA MET A 81 18.96 10.07 -8.48
C MET A 81 18.84 11.01 -7.27
N LEU A 82 19.90 11.15 -6.47
CA LEU A 82 19.91 12.03 -5.30
C LEU A 82 19.76 13.50 -5.69
N ALA A 83 20.41 13.93 -6.78
CA ALA A 83 20.38 15.30 -7.28
C ALA A 83 18.99 15.65 -7.78
N TRP A 84 18.38 14.78 -8.60
CA TRP A 84 17.01 14.98 -9.08
C TRP A 84 16.01 15.01 -7.92
N SER A 85 16.16 14.10 -6.97
CA SER A 85 15.39 14.09 -5.72
C SER A 85 15.56 15.38 -4.93
N GLY A 86 16.77 15.96 -4.93
CA GLY A 86 17.10 17.24 -4.31
C GLY A 86 16.48 18.44 -5.01
N ILE A 87 16.38 18.41 -6.34
CA ILE A 87 15.66 19.43 -7.12
C ILE A 87 14.17 19.38 -6.75
N SER A 88 13.57 18.18 -6.73
CA SER A 88 12.16 18.01 -6.29
C SER A 88 11.96 18.51 -4.85
N TYR A 89 12.90 18.22 -3.95
CA TYR A 89 12.93 18.76 -2.59
C TYR A 89 12.99 20.30 -2.56
N GLY A 90 13.93 20.90 -3.29
CA GLY A 90 14.15 22.36 -3.32
C GLY A 90 12.94 23.13 -3.88
N ILE A 91 12.34 22.64 -4.97
CA ILE A 91 11.11 23.23 -5.53
C ILE A 91 9.95 23.18 -4.53
N GLY A 92 9.92 22.12 -3.70
CA GLY A 92 8.91 21.93 -2.66
C GLY A 92 9.23 22.58 -1.31
N TYR A 93 10.44 23.14 -1.12
CA TYR A 93 10.99 23.44 0.20
C TYR A 93 10.15 24.44 1.01
N GLY A 94 9.73 25.55 0.41
CA GLY A 94 8.84 26.54 1.05
C GLY A 94 7.42 26.04 1.34
N ARG A 95 7.10 24.80 0.97
CA ARG A 95 5.82 24.11 1.23
C ARG A 95 6.03 22.78 1.96
N ALA A 96 7.26 22.53 2.41
CA ALA A 96 7.73 21.28 2.97
C ALA A 96 8.11 21.51 4.44
N ASP A 97 7.12 21.81 5.27
CA ASP A 97 7.36 22.02 6.70
C ASP A 97 7.98 20.80 7.41
N GLU A 98 8.07 19.62 6.79
CA GLU A 98 8.72 18.46 7.42
C GLU A 98 9.36 17.46 6.45
N ALA A 99 10.14 17.82 5.42
CA ALA A 99 10.62 16.84 4.42
C ALA A 99 11.74 15.85 4.88
N ARG A 100 11.53 15.13 6.00
CA ARG A 100 12.46 14.18 6.64
C ARG A 100 12.83 12.97 5.76
N GLN A 101 12.00 12.59 4.80
CA GLN A 101 12.24 11.42 3.95
C GLN A 101 13.45 11.61 3.03
N TYR A 102 13.64 12.82 2.48
CA TYR A 102 14.80 13.11 1.64
C TYR A 102 16.09 13.19 2.47
N VAL A 103 16.02 13.84 3.64
CA VAL A 103 17.13 13.87 4.60
C VAL A 103 17.52 12.44 5.00
N GLY A 104 16.54 11.60 5.31
CA GLY A 104 16.76 10.17 5.61
C GLY A 104 17.35 9.39 4.43
N LEU A 105 16.95 9.68 3.20
CA LEU A 105 17.56 9.08 2.00
C LEU A 105 19.04 9.46 1.88
N LEU A 106 19.37 10.75 2.00
CA LEU A 106 20.77 11.21 1.94
C LEU A 106 21.60 10.59 3.07
N ALA A 107 21.09 10.62 4.30
CA ALA A 107 21.79 10.11 5.47
C ALA A 107 22.04 8.59 5.37
N THR A 108 21.06 7.81 4.89
CA THR A 108 21.24 6.36 4.68
C THR A 108 22.27 6.05 3.59
N VAL A 109 22.28 6.81 2.48
CA VAL A 109 23.28 6.65 1.42
C VAL A 109 24.67 7.00 1.94
N VAL A 110 24.83 8.17 2.59
CA VAL A 110 26.12 8.62 3.13
C VAL A 110 26.67 7.60 4.14
N ALA A 111 25.85 7.16 5.09
CA ALA A 111 26.26 6.17 6.08
C ALA A 111 26.67 4.84 5.42
N GLY A 112 25.86 4.34 4.46
CA GLY A 112 26.18 3.11 3.74
C GLY A 112 27.47 3.23 2.91
N TRP A 113 27.70 4.40 2.30
CA TRP A 113 28.88 4.66 1.47
C TRP A 113 30.16 4.72 2.30
N TRP A 114 30.14 5.44 3.43
CA TRP A 114 31.27 5.50 4.35
C TRP A 114 31.65 4.13 4.90
N LEU A 115 30.66 3.33 5.30
CA LEU A 115 30.90 1.97 5.77
C LEU A 115 31.50 1.09 4.67
N ALA A 116 31.01 1.19 3.44
CA ALA A 116 31.56 0.46 2.31
C ALA A 116 33.00 0.88 1.99
N LEU A 117 33.31 2.19 2.05
CA LEU A 117 34.67 2.70 1.88
C LEU A 117 35.62 2.20 2.97
N TRP A 118 35.16 2.18 4.23
CA TRP A 118 35.94 1.64 5.34
C TRP A 118 36.23 0.14 5.19
N MET A 119 35.21 -0.67 4.88
CA MET A 119 35.36 -2.12 4.71
C MET A 119 36.26 -2.48 3.52
N THR A 120 36.22 -1.67 2.47
CA THR A 120 37.07 -1.87 1.30
C THR A 120 38.45 -1.22 1.46
N GLY A 121 38.68 -0.36 2.45
CA GLY A 121 39.95 0.36 2.63
C GLY A 121 41.12 -0.56 3.06
N GLY A 122 42.33 -0.21 2.65
CA GLY A 122 43.57 -0.96 2.92
C GLY A 122 44.07 -1.78 1.73
N ASP A 123 45.22 -2.42 1.94
CA ASP A 123 45.93 -3.23 0.96
C ASP A 123 45.19 -4.53 0.61
N SER A 124 45.60 -5.18 -0.47
CA SER A 124 44.90 -6.35 -1.03
C SER A 124 44.77 -7.52 -0.06
N GLU A 125 45.72 -7.69 0.86
CA GLU A 125 45.69 -8.78 1.86
C GLU A 125 44.82 -8.45 3.07
N GLU A 126 44.81 -7.20 3.53
CA GLU A 126 44.04 -6.80 4.71
C GLU A 126 42.55 -6.63 4.43
N ARG A 127 42.19 -6.21 3.20
CA ARG A 127 40.81 -5.94 2.81
C ARG A 127 39.84 -7.11 3.09
N PRO A 128 40.06 -8.36 2.61
CA PRO A 128 39.12 -9.44 2.85
C PRO A 128 38.95 -9.75 4.35
N ARG A 129 40.02 -9.62 5.15
CA ARG A 129 39.96 -9.78 6.61
C ARG A 129 39.13 -8.67 7.27
N ARG A 130 39.37 -7.41 6.92
CA ARG A 130 38.59 -6.25 7.39
C ARG A 130 37.11 -6.36 7.01
N SER A 131 36.83 -6.81 5.79
CA SER A 131 35.46 -7.00 5.29
C SER A 131 34.74 -8.14 6.02
N LEU A 132 35.41 -9.29 6.20
CA LEU A 132 34.89 -10.44 6.95
C LEU A 132 34.59 -10.04 8.41
N PHE A 133 35.50 -9.32 9.05
CA PHE A 133 35.31 -8.78 10.39
C PHE A 133 34.14 -7.80 10.46
N GLY A 134 34.07 -6.85 9.52
CA GLY A 134 33.00 -5.86 9.44
C GLY A 134 31.62 -6.51 9.33
N PHE A 135 31.42 -7.41 8.37
CA PHE A 135 30.16 -8.14 8.22
C PHE A 135 29.87 -9.09 9.40
N GLY A 136 30.90 -9.72 9.99
CA GLY A 136 30.75 -10.60 11.15
C GLY A 136 30.26 -9.86 12.40
N VAL A 137 30.85 -8.70 12.70
CA VAL A 137 30.40 -7.83 13.80
C VAL A 137 28.98 -7.34 13.57
N LEU A 138 28.67 -6.93 12.34
CA LEU A 138 27.33 -6.46 11.97
C LEU A 138 26.25 -7.55 12.08
N ALA A 139 26.52 -8.77 11.59
CA ALA A 139 25.62 -9.90 11.74
C ALA A 139 25.45 -10.32 13.21
N GLY A 140 26.55 -10.30 13.98
CA GLY A 140 26.54 -10.54 15.42
C GLY A 140 25.70 -9.51 16.19
N TRP A 141 25.81 -8.23 15.83
CA TRP A 141 25.01 -7.16 16.40
C TRP A 141 23.51 -7.38 16.15
N LEU A 142 23.13 -7.74 14.91
CA LEU A 142 21.73 -8.07 14.60
C LEU A 142 21.22 -9.27 15.42
N ALA A 143 22.06 -10.29 15.62
CA ALA A 143 21.70 -11.43 16.46
C ALA A 143 21.46 -11.03 17.91
N VAL A 144 22.30 -10.19 18.52
CA VAL A 144 22.08 -9.66 19.87
C VAL A 144 20.75 -8.88 19.94
N LEU A 145 20.52 -7.98 18.99
CA LEU A 145 19.28 -7.18 18.93
C LEU A 145 18.02 -8.02 18.71
N SER A 146 18.16 -9.23 18.15
CA SER A 146 17.07 -10.18 17.92
C SER A 146 16.39 -10.62 19.23
N TRP A 147 17.14 -10.60 20.34
CA TRP A 147 16.69 -11.04 21.66
C TRP A 147 16.17 -9.90 22.55
N ILE A 148 16.49 -8.64 22.22
CA ILE A 148 16.08 -7.49 23.01
C ILE A 148 14.62 -7.15 22.70
N ARG A 149 13.78 -7.09 23.75
CA ARG A 149 12.43 -6.52 23.69
C ARG A 149 12.46 -5.08 24.18
N VAL A 150 11.93 -4.18 23.37
CA VAL A 150 11.65 -2.80 23.79
C VAL A 150 10.13 -2.66 23.95
N PRO A 151 9.63 -2.18 25.10
CA PRO A 151 8.21 -1.89 25.27
C PRO A 151 7.75 -0.91 24.19
N SER A 152 6.81 -1.33 23.33
CA SER A 152 6.15 -0.45 22.37
C SER A 152 4.72 -0.21 22.80
N ASN A 153 4.28 1.05 22.80
CA ASN A 153 2.88 1.40 23.08
C ASN A 153 1.92 0.80 22.03
N ALA A 154 2.44 0.52 20.83
CA ALA A 154 1.70 -0.19 19.78
C ALA A 154 1.92 -1.70 19.92
N ARG A 155 0.83 -2.45 20.18
CA ARG A 155 0.81 -3.92 20.13
C ARG A 155 0.36 -4.36 18.74
N PHE A 156 1.28 -4.90 17.95
CA PHE A 156 0.94 -5.46 16.63
C PHE A 156 0.47 -6.89 16.80
N ARG A 157 -0.83 -7.15 16.59
CA ARG A 157 -1.40 -8.50 16.65
C ARG A 157 -1.71 -9.03 15.25
N TYR A 158 -1.59 -10.34 15.10
CA TYR A 158 -2.15 -11.09 13.99
C TYR A 158 -3.05 -12.16 14.60
N TRP A 159 -4.37 -12.03 14.47
CA TRP A 159 -5.33 -13.03 14.95
C TRP A 159 -5.05 -13.43 16.41
N SER A 160 -5.06 -12.45 17.32
CA SER A 160 -4.70 -12.53 18.75
C SER A 160 -3.24 -12.85 19.10
N VAL A 161 -2.39 -13.28 18.15
CA VAL A 161 -0.96 -13.53 18.39
C VAL A 161 -0.15 -12.24 18.27
N GLU A 162 0.64 -11.93 19.30
CA GLU A 162 1.56 -10.79 19.29
C GLU A 162 2.71 -11.02 18.31
N ARG A 163 2.92 -10.05 17.42
CA ARG A 163 4.01 -10.09 16.43
C ARG A 163 5.30 -9.55 17.05
N TRP A 164 6.41 -10.26 16.84
CA TRP A 164 7.69 -9.82 17.35
C TRP A 164 8.20 -8.57 16.63
N GLY A 165 8.19 -7.44 17.34
CA GLY A 165 8.83 -6.18 16.91
C GLY A 165 10.29 -6.03 17.36
N GLY A 166 10.73 -6.83 18.34
CA GLY A 166 12.08 -6.79 18.91
C GLY A 166 12.53 -5.38 19.33
N PHE A 167 13.84 -5.12 19.23
CA PHE A 167 14.44 -3.80 19.48
C PHE A 167 13.86 -2.69 18.60
N TRP A 168 13.47 -3.04 17.38
CA TRP A 168 13.04 -2.10 16.37
C TRP A 168 11.60 -1.63 16.58
N GLY A 169 10.81 -2.34 17.40
CA GLY A 169 9.44 -2.03 17.79
C GLY A 169 8.40 -1.99 16.65
N HIS A 170 8.77 -2.36 15.43
CA HIS A 170 7.84 -2.61 14.32
C HIS A 170 8.17 -3.96 13.68
N PRO A 171 7.21 -4.89 13.56
CA PRO A 171 7.50 -6.27 13.17
C PRO A 171 7.99 -6.40 11.72
N ASN A 172 7.59 -5.51 10.81
CA ASN A 172 8.08 -5.60 9.43
C ASN A 172 9.56 -5.20 9.30
N GLU A 173 10.00 -4.20 10.07
CA GLU A 173 11.40 -3.73 10.08
C GLU A 173 12.29 -4.75 10.79
N ALA A 174 11.85 -5.23 11.96
CA ALA A 174 12.54 -6.27 12.68
C ALA A 174 12.72 -7.53 11.83
N GLY A 175 11.63 -8.02 11.22
CA GLY A 175 11.70 -9.16 10.31
C GLY A 175 12.71 -8.95 9.18
N LEU A 176 12.71 -7.78 8.54
CA LEU A 176 13.61 -7.50 7.42
C LEU A 176 15.09 -7.49 7.84
N LEU A 177 15.42 -6.85 8.97
CA LEU A 177 16.80 -6.82 9.48
C LEU A 177 17.27 -8.20 9.94
N MET A 178 16.36 -9.01 10.51
CA MET A 178 16.66 -10.39 10.87
C MET A 178 16.88 -11.27 9.62
N ALA A 179 16.07 -11.09 8.57
CA ALA A 179 16.29 -11.75 7.28
C ALA A 179 17.69 -11.43 6.71
N LEU A 180 18.10 -10.16 6.77
CA LEU A 180 19.45 -9.75 6.37
C LEU A 180 20.53 -10.43 7.22
N GLY A 181 20.37 -10.42 8.55
CA GLY A 181 21.29 -11.06 9.49
C GLY A 181 21.50 -12.54 9.19
N THR A 182 20.43 -13.28 8.92
CA THR A 182 20.49 -14.70 8.51
C THR A 182 21.27 -14.88 7.22
N VAL A 183 20.98 -14.10 6.17
CA VAL A 183 21.65 -14.23 4.87
C VAL A 183 23.14 -13.88 4.97
N LEU A 184 23.49 -12.82 5.70
CA LEU A 184 24.88 -12.46 5.94
C LEU A 184 25.62 -13.55 6.72
N ALA A 185 25.03 -14.09 7.80
CA ALA A 185 25.63 -15.16 8.58
C ALA A 185 25.91 -16.42 7.73
N VAL A 186 24.96 -16.83 6.90
CA VAL A 186 25.14 -17.97 5.98
C VAL A 186 26.23 -17.69 4.94
N GLY A 187 26.28 -16.48 4.37
CA GLY A 187 27.34 -16.11 3.43
C GLY A 187 28.73 -16.07 4.06
N LEU A 188 28.84 -15.62 5.31
CA LEU A 188 30.09 -15.65 6.08
C LEU A 188 30.53 -17.08 6.41
N LEU A 189 29.61 -17.95 6.79
CA LEU A 189 29.89 -19.39 6.98
C LEU A 189 30.38 -20.03 5.69
N TRP A 190 29.83 -19.65 4.53
CA TRP A 190 30.33 -20.11 3.24
C TRP A 190 31.75 -19.58 2.93
N CYS A 191 32.01 -18.30 3.17
CA CYS A 191 33.35 -17.72 3.03
C CYS A 191 34.37 -18.46 3.88
N TRP A 192 34.01 -18.78 5.13
CA TRP A 192 34.84 -19.56 6.03
C TRP A 192 35.06 -21.00 5.52
N TRP A 193 33.98 -21.73 5.21
CA TRP A 193 34.04 -23.14 4.83
C TRP A 193 34.93 -23.37 3.61
N ALA A 194 34.81 -22.53 2.59
CA ALA A 194 35.63 -22.66 1.38
C ALA A 194 37.08 -22.18 1.56
N ASN A 195 37.43 -21.48 2.66
CA ASN A 195 38.83 -21.16 3.00
C ASN A 195 39.53 -22.28 3.77
N LYS A 196 38.79 -23.12 4.49
CA LYS A 196 39.34 -24.24 5.27
C LYS A 196 40.19 -25.21 4.43
N GLY A 197 39.87 -25.35 3.14
CA GLY A 197 40.61 -26.23 2.23
C GLY A 197 41.98 -25.69 1.76
N ARG A 198 42.29 -24.40 1.96
CA ARG A 198 43.58 -23.80 1.53
C ARG A 198 44.66 -23.82 2.61
N GLU A 199 44.28 -23.73 3.88
CA GLU A 199 45.23 -23.78 5.01
C GLU A 199 45.76 -25.19 5.28
N SER A 200 45.13 -26.22 4.73
CA SER A 200 45.57 -27.61 4.90
C SER A 200 46.84 -27.96 4.11
N ASP A 201 47.20 -27.19 3.08
CA ASP A 201 48.35 -27.48 2.22
C ASP A 201 49.64 -26.76 2.68
N SER A 202 49.56 -25.80 3.61
CA SER A 202 50.71 -25.05 4.16
C SER A 202 51.17 -25.59 5.52
N LEU A 203 51.29 -26.91 5.62
CA LEU A 203 51.41 -27.68 6.87
C LEU A 203 52.80 -27.62 7.56
N GLU A 204 53.64 -26.62 7.29
CA GLU A 204 54.99 -26.53 7.89
C GLU A 204 55.14 -25.52 9.05
N ASP A 205 54.10 -24.80 9.46
CA ASP A 205 54.20 -23.84 10.58
C ASP A 205 53.36 -24.25 11.81
N THR A 206 53.83 -25.28 12.51
CA THR A 206 53.14 -26.04 13.57
C THR A 206 52.96 -25.27 14.89
N SER A 207 53.52 -24.07 15.03
CA SER A 207 53.54 -23.33 16.32
C SER A 207 52.28 -22.47 16.60
N LYS A 208 51.39 -22.27 15.62
CA LYS A 208 50.14 -21.46 15.78
C LYS A 208 48.85 -22.30 15.92
N GLY A 209 48.99 -23.62 16.10
CA GLY A 209 47.94 -24.61 15.83
C GLY A 209 46.73 -24.68 16.78
N LEU A 210 46.83 -24.25 18.04
CA LEU A 210 45.71 -24.34 18.99
C LEU A 210 44.83 -23.08 18.98
N THR A 211 45.45 -21.91 19.05
CA THR A 211 44.77 -20.61 19.09
C THR A 211 44.02 -20.33 17.79
N GLY A 212 44.60 -20.70 16.64
CA GLY A 212 43.95 -20.59 15.34
C GLY A 212 42.70 -21.47 15.21
N ARG A 213 42.77 -22.73 15.64
CA ARG A 213 41.62 -23.67 15.61
C ARG A 213 40.52 -23.27 16.58
N MET A 214 40.86 -22.77 17.77
CA MET A 214 39.88 -22.24 18.74
C MET A 214 39.17 -21.00 18.18
N LEU A 215 39.92 -20.03 17.64
CA LEU A 215 39.34 -18.83 17.04
C LEU A 215 38.42 -19.19 15.84
N GLN A 216 38.82 -20.18 15.03
CA GLN A 216 38.01 -20.72 13.93
C GLN A 216 36.73 -21.40 14.42
N GLY A 217 36.78 -22.21 15.49
CA GLY A 217 35.61 -22.81 16.11
C GLY A 217 34.64 -21.76 16.66
N CYS A 218 35.16 -20.70 17.28
CA CYS A 218 34.35 -19.57 17.77
C CYS A 218 33.65 -18.81 16.65
N VAL A 219 34.28 -18.59 15.49
CA VAL A 219 33.66 -17.90 14.35
C VAL A 219 32.53 -18.73 13.73
N VAL A 220 32.69 -20.05 13.62
CA VAL A 220 31.62 -20.95 13.13
C VAL A 220 30.47 -21.02 14.13
N GLY A 221 30.79 -21.24 15.40
CA GLY A 221 29.79 -21.21 16.47
C GLY A 221 29.01 -19.90 16.47
N TRP A 222 29.71 -18.77 16.36
CA TRP A 222 29.09 -17.45 16.25
C TRP A 222 28.20 -17.32 15.01
N GLY A 223 28.65 -17.74 13.83
CA GLY A 223 27.86 -17.68 12.60
C GLY A 223 26.57 -18.52 12.67
N VAL A 224 26.63 -19.72 13.25
CA VAL A 224 25.47 -20.59 13.45
C VAL A 224 24.49 -20.00 14.46
N VAL A 225 24.99 -19.55 15.62
CA VAL A 225 24.16 -18.93 16.67
C VAL A 225 23.52 -17.63 16.17
N ALA A 226 24.29 -16.79 15.48
CA ALA A 226 23.79 -15.53 14.93
C ALA A 226 22.74 -15.77 13.83
N GLY A 227 23.01 -16.68 12.91
CA GLY A 227 22.09 -17.06 11.83
C GLY A 227 20.80 -17.67 12.36
N GLY A 228 20.88 -18.58 13.34
CA GLY A 228 19.74 -19.23 13.98
C GLY A 228 18.87 -18.25 14.78
N SER A 229 19.49 -17.37 15.58
CA SER A 229 18.79 -16.33 16.35
C SER A 229 18.02 -15.39 15.42
N CYS A 230 18.68 -14.90 14.36
CA CYS A 230 18.04 -14.04 13.36
C CYS A 230 16.91 -14.79 12.64
N LEU A 231 17.10 -16.05 12.25
CA LEU A 231 16.08 -16.82 11.53
C LEU A 231 14.82 -17.00 12.39
N TRP A 232 15.00 -17.31 13.68
CA TRP A 232 13.91 -17.46 14.63
C TRP A 232 13.15 -16.15 14.86
N ALA A 233 13.87 -15.03 15.05
CA ALA A 233 13.24 -13.72 15.18
C ALA A 233 12.53 -13.27 13.89
N CYS A 234 13.09 -13.61 12.72
CA CYS A 234 12.46 -13.40 11.42
C CYS A 234 11.12 -14.17 11.32
N ALA A 235 11.09 -15.44 11.73
CA ALA A 235 9.86 -16.23 11.79
C ALA A 235 8.82 -15.61 12.75
N ARG A 236 9.22 -15.20 13.97
CA ARG A 236 8.29 -14.59 14.94
C ARG A 236 7.79 -13.20 14.56
N SER A 237 8.43 -12.51 13.62
CA SER A 237 7.96 -11.22 13.11
C SER A 237 6.67 -11.32 12.27
N TYR A 238 6.36 -12.51 11.74
CA TYR A 238 5.27 -12.74 10.79
C TYR A 238 5.27 -11.78 9.57
N SER A 239 6.46 -11.26 9.22
CA SER A 239 6.66 -10.35 8.08
C SER A 239 6.88 -11.14 6.80
N ARG A 240 5.84 -11.22 5.96
CA ARG A 240 5.89 -11.93 4.66
C ARG A 240 6.98 -11.38 3.74
N GLY A 241 7.14 -10.06 3.71
CA GLY A 241 8.18 -9.40 2.93
C GLY A 241 9.57 -9.84 3.37
N ALA A 242 9.78 -9.97 4.68
CA ALA A 242 11.05 -10.46 5.23
C ALA A 242 11.32 -11.92 4.85
N TRP A 243 10.33 -12.80 5.01
CA TRP A 243 10.48 -14.22 4.67
C TRP A 243 10.82 -14.43 3.20
N LEU A 244 10.06 -13.78 2.30
CA LEU A 244 10.31 -13.85 0.87
C LEU A 244 11.71 -13.31 0.53
N SER A 245 12.09 -12.18 1.12
CA SER A 245 13.41 -11.59 0.90
C SER A 245 14.55 -12.49 1.38
N ALA A 246 14.41 -13.15 2.54
CA ALA A 246 15.38 -14.12 3.07
C ALA A 246 15.52 -15.32 2.12
N LEU A 247 14.40 -15.89 1.65
CA LEU A 247 14.41 -17.00 0.70
C LEU A 247 15.11 -16.63 -0.61
N CYS A 248 14.85 -15.43 -1.15
CA CYS A 248 15.55 -14.95 -2.35
C CYS A 248 17.05 -14.76 -2.11
N GLY A 249 17.46 -14.19 -0.97
CA GLY A 249 18.86 -14.01 -0.60
C GLY A 249 19.60 -15.34 -0.41
N LEU A 250 19.01 -16.28 0.32
CA LEU A 250 19.56 -17.63 0.52
C LEU A 250 19.62 -18.41 -0.80
N GLY A 251 18.57 -18.34 -1.62
CA GLY A 251 18.55 -18.94 -2.95
C GLY A 251 19.65 -18.39 -3.86
N TYR A 252 19.93 -17.09 -3.78
CA TYR A 252 21.05 -16.46 -4.49
C TYR A 252 22.41 -16.96 -4.00
N LEU A 253 22.60 -17.13 -2.69
CA LEU A 253 23.83 -17.74 -2.14
C LEU A 253 24.00 -19.19 -2.61
N LEU A 254 22.96 -20.01 -2.47
CA LEU A 254 22.96 -21.41 -2.90
C LEU A 254 23.31 -21.56 -4.39
N TRP A 255 22.76 -20.67 -5.24
CA TRP A 255 23.10 -20.61 -6.66
C TRP A 255 24.62 -20.51 -6.89
N HIS A 256 25.29 -19.70 -6.07
CA HIS A 256 26.72 -19.46 -6.19
C HIS A 256 27.59 -20.52 -5.49
N VAL A 257 27.13 -21.08 -4.37
CA VAL A 257 27.82 -22.17 -3.64
C VAL A 257 27.93 -23.44 -4.49
N CYS A 258 26.86 -23.80 -5.22
CA CYS A 258 26.80 -25.10 -5.90
C CYS A 258 27.54 -25.18 -7.25
N GLY A 259 28.07 -24.08 -7.80
CA GLY A 259 28.80 -24.03 -9.08
C GLY A 259 27.96 -24.36 -10.33
N HIS A 260 28.32 -23.84 -11.52
CA HIS A 260 27.47 -23.91 -12.74
C HIS A 260 27.09 -25.35 -13.18
N GLY A 261 28.00 -26.33 -13.07
CA GLY A 261 27.77 -27.70 -13.53
C GLY A 261 26.90 -28.55 -12.58
N ARG A 262 27.10 -28.40 -11.26
CA ARG A 262 26.24 -29.03 -10.24
C ARG A 262 24.92 -28.29 -10.12
N TRP A 263 24.89 -26.98 -10.31
CA TRP A 263 23.69 -26.18 -10.36
C TRP A 263 22.81 -26.45 -11.59
N LYS A 264 23.34 -26.72 -12.79
CA LYS A 264 22.49 -27.21 -13.90
C LYS A 264 21.73 -28.49 -13.52
N ARG A 265 22.34 -29.38 -12.74
CA ARG A 265 21.74 -30.62 -12.22
C ARG A 265 20.75 -30.36 -11.08
N LEU A 266 21.15 -29.58 -10.08
CA LEU A 266 20.30 -29.11 -8.96
C LEU A 266 19.14 -28.23 -9.41
N ARG A 267 19.26 -27.48 -10.51
CA ARG A 267 18.18 -26.67 -11.09
C ARG A 267 17.19 -27.53 -11.84
N GLN A 268 17.62 -28.65 -12.42
CA GLN A 268 16.69 -29.62 -13.00
C GLN A 268 15.99 -30.39 -11.88
N ALA A 269 16.73 -31.02 -10.97
CA ALA A 269 16.15 -31.74 -9.82
C ALA A 269 15.33 -30.81 -8.91
N GLY A 270 15.83 -29.60 -8.65
CA GLY A 270 15.20 -28.56 -7.84
C GLY A 270 14.03 -27.84 -8.52
N ALA A 271 13.99 -27.76 -9.86
CA ALA A 271 12.76 -27.32 -10.54
C ALA A 271 11.65 -28.36 -10.33
N TRP A 272 11.96 -29.65 -10.41
CA TRP A 272 10.99 -30.72 -10.16
C TRP A 272 10.64 -30.86 -8.67
N ALA A 273 11.60 -30.76 -7.77
CA ALA A 273 11.36 -30.74 -6.32
C ALA A 273 10.60 -29.48 -5.90
N GLY A 274 10.88 -28.34 -6.54
CA GLY A 274 10.11 -27.09 -6.36
C GLY A 274 8.69 -27.22 -6.90
N LEU A 275 8.50 -27.89 -8.04
CA LEU A 275 7.18 -28.21 -8.59
C LEU A 275 6.41 -29.17 -7.65
N ALA A 276 7.07 -30.18 -7.11
CA ALA A 276 6.52 -31.10 -6.13
C ALA A 276 6.18 -30.40 -4.81
N ALA A 277 7.05 -29.53 -4.31
CA ALA A 277 6.79 -28.73 -3.12
C ALA A 277 5.63 -27.74 -3.36
N ALA A 278 5.55 -27.12 -4.54
CA ALA A 278 4.41 -26.28 -4.91
C ALA A 278 3.12 -27.11 -4.99
N ALA A 279 3.16 -28.31 -5.56
CA ALA A 279 2.03 -29.22 -5.59
C ALA A 279 1.57 -29.61 -4.17
N LEU A 280 2.50 -29.99 -3.30
CA LEU A 280 2.25 -30.30 -1.89
C LEU A 280 1.73 -29.09 -1.11
N LEU A 281 2.20 -27.87 -1.41
CA LEU A 281 1.67 -26.64 -0.82
C LEU A 281 0.24 -26.36 -1.31
N VAL A 282 -0.07 -26.66 -2.57
CA VAL A 282 -1.43 -26.50 -3.13
C VAL A 282 -2.39 -27.54 -2.55
N THR A 283 -2.02 -28.83 -2.48
CA THR A 283 -2.84 -29.85 -1.80
C THR A 283 -2.94 -29.58 -0.30
N GLY A 284 -1.81 -29.27 0.34
CA GLY A 284 -1.76 -28.86 1.73
C GLY A 284 -2.57 -27.61 2.00
N TYR A 285 -2.74 -26.68 1.05
CA TYR A 285 -3.66 -25.55 1.24
C TYR A 285 -5.10 -26.03 1.42
N TRP A 286 -5.58 -26.99 0.63
CA TRP A 286 -6.96 -27.46 0.75
C TRP A 286 -7.24 -28.15 2.08
N GLU A 287 -6.28 -28.94 2.59
CA GLU A 287 -6.41 -29.66 3.87
C GLU A 287 -6.09 -28.78 5.08
N LEU A 288 -5.08 -27.91 4.97
CA LEU A 288 -4.49 -27.16 6.09
C LEU A 288 -4.98 -25.71 6.17
N ARG A 289 -5.79 -25.20 5.22
CA ARG A 289 -6.37 -23.84 5.28
C ARG A 289 -7.20 -23.58 6.54
N HIS A 290 -7.65 -24.64 7.22
CA HIS A 290 -8.47 -24.56 8.44
C HIS A 290 -7.68 -24.83 9.73
N ILE A 291 -6.40 -25.23 9.63
CA ILE A 291 -5.56 -25.52 10.81
C ILE A 291 -5.38 -24.28 11.68
N GLU A 292 -5.40 -24.47 13.00
CA GLU A 292 -5.34 -23.40 13.99
C GLU A 292 -3.93 -22.88 14.30
N VAL A 293 -2.91 -23.58 13.79
CA VAL A 293 -1.52 -23.23 13.99
C VAL A 293 -1.20 -21.87 13.34
N PRO A 294 -0.86 -20.82 14.13
CA PRO A 294 -0.79 -19.45 13.63
C PRO A 294 0.24 -19.22 12.51
N TRP A 295 1.38 -19.93 12.54
CA TRP A 295 2.42 -19.79 11.52
C TRP A 295 2.06 -20.47 10.19
N LEU A 296 1.39 -21.63 10.23
CA LEU A 296 0.83 -22.27 9.03
C LEU A 296 -0.27 -21.40 8.43
N ARG A 297 -1.18 -20.85 9.26
CA ARG A 297 -2.17 -19.87 8.82
C ARG A 297 -1.52 -18.66 8.16
N ARG A 298 -0.36 -18.20 8.63
CA ARG A 298 0.35 -17.08 8.00
C ARG A 298 0.92 -17.44 6.62
N ILE A 299 1.45 -18.65 6.44
CA ILE A 299 1.92 -19.13 5.13
C ILE A 299 0.73 -19.20 4.15
N TYR A 300 -0.38 -19.81 4.59
CA TYR A 300 -1.60 -19.93 3.79
C TYR A 300 -2.39 -18.62 3.66
N SER A 301 -2.07 -17.59 4.45
CA SER A 301 -2.72 -16.27 4.37
C SER A 301 -2.54 -15.58 3.01
N ILE A 302 -1.51 -15.94 2.25
CA ILE A 302 -1.28 -15.42 0.89
C ILE A 302 -2.42 -15.84 -0.05
N ALA A 303 -2.98 -17.03 0.16
CA ALA A 303 -4.15 -17.54 -0.54
C ALA A 303 -5.45 -17.38 0.28
N ASN A 304 -5.37 -16.75 1.45
CA ASN A 304 -6.54 -16.44 2.25
C ASN A 304 -7.17 -15.15 1.72
N ILE A 305 -8.35 -15.29 1.13
CA ILE A 305 -9.13 -14.17 0.60
C ILE A 305 -9.53 -13.22 1.76
N TRP A 306 -9.60 -13.73 3.00
CA TRP A 306 -9.93 -12.99 4.21
C TRP A 306 -8.78 -12.12 4.77
N ASP A 307 -7.55 -12.19 4.24
CA ASP A 307 -6.41 -11.34 4.70
C ASP A 307 -6.28 -10.05 3.86
N PHE A 308 -6.78 -8.95 4.40
CA PHE A 308 -6.76 -7.62 3.76
C PHE A 308 -5.35 -7.02 3.56
N SER A 309 -4.32 -7.53 4.24
CA SER A 309 -3.02 -6.84 4.32
C SER A 309 -2.27 -6.76 3.00
N TRP A 310 -2.36 -7.76 2.12
CA TRP A 310 -1.70 -7.70 0.81
C TRP A 310 -2.52 -6.89 -0.21
N ARG A 311 -3.85 -6.95 -0.12
CA ARG A 311 -4.76 -6.16 -0.97
C ARG A 311 -4.60 -4.67 -0.70
N ASN A 312 -4.52 -4.26 0.57
CA ASN A 312 -4.27 -2.87 0.95
C ASN A 312 -2.94 -2.36 0.38
N ARG A 313 -1.92 -3.21 0.27
CA ARG A 313 -0.65 -2.84 -0.39
C ARG A 313 -0.83 -2.63 -1.88
N ILE A 314 -1.53 -3.53 -2.58
CA ILE A 314 -1.79 -3.38 -4.01
C ILE A 314 -2.59 -2.10 -4.30
N LEU A 315 -3.61 -1.80 -3.50
CA LEU A 315 -4.36 -0.53 -3.61
C LEU A 315 -3.45 0.68 -3.36
N GLY A 316 -2.55 0.60 -2.38
CA GLY A 316 -1.54 1.63 -2.14
C GLY A 316 -0.55 1.79 -3.31
N TRP A 317 -0.21 0.69 -4.00
CA TRP A 317 0.66 0.71 -5.18
C TRP A 317 -0.04 1.32 -6.38
N GLU A 318 -1.32 1.00 -6.58
CA GLU A 318 -2.17 1.62 -7.60
C GLU A 318 -2.23 3.14 -7.41
N GLY A 319 -2.53 3.61 -6.20
CA GLY A 319 -2.54 5.04 -5.89
C GLY A 319 -1.18 5.71 -6.12
N ALA A 320 -0.07 5.04 -5.79
CA ALA A 320 1.27 5.56 -6.08
C ALA A 320 1.58 5.65 -7.59
N LEU A 321 1.11 4.69 -8.38
CA LEU A 321 1.24 4.71 -9.85
C LEU A 321 0.39 5.83 -10.46
N GLN A 322 -0.83 6.06 -9.95
CA GLN A 322 -1.66 7.20 -10.36
C GLN A 322 -0.96 8.53 -10.04
N MET A 323 -0.38 8.66 -8.85
CA MET A 323 0.40 9.85 -8.48
C MET A 323 1.59 10.10 -9.41
N MET A 324 2.34 9.04 -9.76
CA MET A 324 3.45 9.12 -10.71
C MET A 324 2.97 9.50 -12.12
N ALA A 325 1.82 8.99 -12.55
CA ALA A 325 1.27 9.32 -13.85
C ALA A 325 0.80 10.78 -13.96
N ASP A 326 0.24 11.33 -12.89
CA ASP A 326 -0.17 12.74 -12.84
C ASP A 326 1.03 13.70 -12.85
N ARG A 327 2.17 13.29 -12.27
CA ARG A 327 3.42 14.09 -12.22
C ARG A 327 4.66 13.25 -12.49
N PRO A 328 4.91 12.83 -13.75
CA PRO A 328 5.95 11.85 -14.07
C PRO A 328 7.38 12.37 -13.89
N LEU A 329 7.60 13.67 -14.01
CA LEU A 329 8.96 14.24 -13.97
C LEU A 329 9.45 14.51 -12.55
N LEU A 330 8.74 15.36 -11.80
CA LEU A 330 9.17 15.82 -10.47
C LEU A 330 8.43 15.15 -9.31
N GLY A 331 7.39 14.36 -9.60
CA GLY A 331 6.49 13.83 -8.58
C GLY A 331 5.69 14.92 -7.87
N TRP A 332 5.13 14.56 -6.73
CA TRP A 332 4.34 15.46 -5.88
C TRP A 332 5.15 16.19 -4.81
N GLY A 333 6.45 15.89 -4.69
CA GLY A 333 7.35 16.39 -3.66
C GLY A 333 7.38 15.51 -2.42
N TRP A 334 8.48 15.60 -1.67
CA TRP A 334 8.75 14.79 -0.48
C TRP A 334 7.71 15.00 0.64
N GLN A 335 7.35 13.91 1.34
CA GLN A 335 6.35 13.83 2.43
C GLN A 335 4.89 14.16 2.12
N SER A 336 4.60 14.84 1.01
CA SER A 336 3.24 14.97 0.52
C SER A 336 2.66 13.62 0.09
N THR A 337 3.49 12.61 -0.20
CA THR A 337 3.06 11.38 -0.86
C THR A 337 2.02 10.60 -0.07
N THR A 338 2.24 10.34 1.22
CA THR A 338 1.28 9.60 2.05
C THR A 338 0.01 10.40 2.31
N VAL A 339 0.14 11.72 2.57
CA VAL A 339 -1.00 12.62 2.82
C VAL A 339 -1.85 12.81 1.55
N LEU A 340 -1.21 13.01 0.41
CA LEU A 340 -1.86 13.13 -0.90
C LEU A 340 -2.46 11.82 -1.35
N HIS A 341 -1.77 10.70 -1.14
CA HIS A 341 -2.33 9.39 -1.39
C HIS A 341 -3.61 9.21 -0.58
N GLY A 342 -3.55 9.47 0.74
CA GLY A 342 -4.71 9.41 1.63
C GLY A 342 -5.81 10.39 1.25
N SER A 343 -5.49 11.58 0.74
CA SER A 343 -6.49 12.61 0.43
C SER A 343 -7.12 12.47 -0.96
N LEU A 344 -6.33 12.19 -2.00
CA LEU A 344 -6.74 12.27 -3.41
C LEU A 344 -6.72 10.94 -4.18
N TYR A 345 -6.05 9.90 -3.67
CA TYR A 345 -5.84 8.64 -4.41
C TYR A 345 -6.38 7.40 -3.68
N SER A 346 -6.74 7.53 -2.40
CA SER A 346 -7.36 6.47 -1.60
C SER A 346 -8.88 6.50 -1.72
N PHE A 347 -9.40 6.01 -2.84
CA PHE A 347 -10.85 6.02 -3.14
C PHE A 347 -11.62 4.88 -2.47
N ALA A 348 -10.94 3.75 -2.24
CA ALA A 348 -11.48 2.56 -1.60
C ALA A 348 -10.98 2.53 -0.14
N ALA A 349 -11.75 3.15 0.75
CA ALA A 349 -11.50 3.04 2.18
C ALA A 349 -11.87 1.60 2.60
N PRO A 350 -10.88 0.70 2.68
CA PRO A 350 -10.07 0.64 3.88
C PRO A 350 -8.57 0.52 3.57
N ALA A 351 -8.06 1.18 2.53
CA ALA A 351 -6.62 1.30 2.37
C ALA A 351 -6.08 2.07 3.60
N GLU A 352 -5.42 1.35 4.52
CA GLU A 352 -4.54 1.97 5.50
C GLU A 352 -3.69 2.98 4.74
N VAL A 353 -3.82 4.27 5.04
CA VAL A 353 -3.13 5.33 4.30
C VAL A 353 -1.62 5.09 4.28
N GLY A 354 -1.09 4.41 5.30
CA GLY A 354 0.31 3.97 5.41
C GLY A 354 0.71 2.80 4.49
N ALA A 355 -0.21 2.13 3.78
CA ALA A 355 0.12 1.01 2.91
C ALA A 355 1.04 1.41 1.75
N ILE A 356 0.91 2.66 1.24
CA ILE A 356 1.86 3.22 0.27
C ILE A 356 3.28 3.29 0.82
N ALA A 357 3.43 3.62 2.12
CA ALA A 357 4.73 3.75 2.78
C ALA A 357 5.49 2.42 2.91
N LEU A 358 4.80 1.28 2.74
CA LEU A 358 5.42 -0.05 2.74
C LEU A 358 6.18 -0.36 1.44
N ASN A 359 6.04 0.46 0.40
CA ASN A 359 6.86 0.35 -0.81
C ASN A 359 7.65 1.63 -1.03
N SER A 360 8.89 1.63 -0.54
CA SER A 360 9.74 2.81 -0.56
C SER A 360 10.12 3.24 -1.98
N TRP A 361 10.17 2.30 -2.93
CA TRP A 361 10.47 2.60 -4.33
C TRP A 361 9.32 3.36 -5.00
N LEU A 362 8.08 2.97 -4.71
CA LEU A 362 6.91 3.71 -5.19
C LEU A 362 6.77 5.06 -4.49
N VAL A 363 7.13 5.17 -3.22
CA VAL A 363 7.19 6.48 -2.53
C VAL A 363 8.26 7.38 -3.15
N LEU A 364 9.44 6.84 -3.50
CA LEU A 364 10.48 7.57 -4.22
C LEU A 364 9.95 8.08 -5.57
N GLY A 365 9.28 7.21 -6.34
CA GLY A 365 8.68 7.58 -7.62
C GLY A 365 7.54 8.59 -7.50
N ALA A 366 6.60 8.41 -6.57
CA ALA A 366 5.49 9.34 -6.35
C ALA A 366 5.97 10.70 -5.82
N GLY A 367 7.05 10.71 -5.02
CA GLY A 367 7.63 11.91 -4.44
C GLY A 367 8.52 12.69 -5.40
N SER A 368 9.42 12.00 -6.12
CA SER A 368 10.47 12.62 -6.97
C SER A 368 10.27 12.40 -8.47
N GLY A 369 9.23 11.67 -8.87
CA GLY A 369 8.93 11.35 -10.26
C GLY A 369 9.54 10.02 -10.74
N VAL A 370 9.07 9.57 -11.89
CA VAL A 370 9.53 8.37 -12.60
C VAL A 370 11.02 8.49 -12.97
N VAL A 371 11.51 9.69 -13.25
CA VAL A 371 12.92 9.95 -13.58
C VAL A 371 13.85 9.53 -12.44
N ALA A 372 13.54 9.92 -11.19
CA ALA A 372 14.30 9.48 -10.02
C ALA A 372 14.26 7.96 -9.84
N LEU A 373 13.08 7.35 -10.00
CA LEU A 373 12.92 5.91 -9.87
C LEU A 373 13.73 5.12 -10.93
N MET A 374 13.74 5.60 -12.18
CA MET A 374 14.55 5.02 -13.25
C MET A 374 16.06 5.18 -12.97
N ALA A 375 16.50 6.35 -12.50
CA ALA A 375 17.89 6.57 -12.11
C ALA A 375 18.30 5.65 -10.95
N ALA A 376 17.44 5.44 -9.96
CA ALA A 376 17.64 4.49 -8.87
C ALA A 376 17.80 3.06 -9.40
N GLY A 377 16.88 2.62 -10.27
CA GLY A 377 16.92 1.28 -10.87
C GLY A 377 18.17 1.04 -11.70
N LEU A 378 18.60 2.03 -12.50
CA LEU A 378 19.86 1.97 -13.26
C LEU A 378 21.07 1.94 -12.34
N GLY A 379 21.11 2.78 -11.29
CA GLY A 379 22.18 2.79 -10.29
C GLY A 379 22.34 1.43 -9.62
N VAL A 380 21.23 0.84 -9.14
CA VAL A 380 21.21 -0.51 -8.57
C VAL A 380 21.69 -1.55 -9.59
N TRP A 381 21.23 -1.48 -10.84
CA TRP A 381 21.62 -2.42 -11.90
C TRP A 381 23.11 -2.37 -12.23
N PHE A 382 23.68 -1.17 -12.38
CA PHE A 382 25.11 -1.00 -12.67
C PHE A 382 25.98 -1.44 -11.49
N LEU A 383 25.62 -1.08 -10.25
CA LEU A 383 26.31 -1.54 -9.05
C LEU A 383 26.25 -3.07 -8.90
N TRP A 384 25.09 -3.65 -9.20
CA TRP A 384 24.92 -5.10 -9.22
C TRP A 384 25.80 -5.77 -10.29
N ARG A 385 25.93 -5.16 -11.47
CA ARG A 385 26.68 -5.73 -12.61
C ARG A 385 28.19 -5.54 -12.52
N ALA A 386 28.67 -4.55 -11.78
CA ALA A 386 30.09 -4.16 -11.71
C ALA A 386 31.07 -5.32 -11.44
N GLY A 387 30.64 -6.43 -10.82
CA GLY A 387 31.48 -7.61 -10.59
C GLY A 387 31.07 -8.88 -11.31
N ARG A 388 30.35 -8.82 -12.44
CA ARG A 388 30.17 -10.00 -13.31
C ARG A 388 31.37 -10.23 -14.26
N GLY A 389 32.29 -9.27 -14.38
CA GLY A 389 33.51 -9.40 -15.19
C GLY A 389 34.51 -10.44 -14.69
N LEU A 390 34.33 -10.96 -13.47
CA LEU A 390 35.19 -11.99 -12.87
C LEU A 390 35.03 -13.37 -13.54
N ARG A 391 33.88 -13.65 -14.17
CA ARG A 391 33.58 -14.98 -14.75
C ARG A 391 34.15 -15.24 -16.14
N ALA A 392 34.58 -14.21 -16.88
CA ALA A 392 35.01 -14.41 -18.27
C ALA A 392 36.42 -15.01 -18.41
N GLY A 393 37.15 -15.18 -17.30
CA GLY A 393 38.45 -15.87 -17.26
C GLY A 393 38.40 -17.27 -16.64
N GLU A 394 37.22 -17.78 -16.27
CA GLU A 394 37.04 -19.02 -15.50
C GLU A 394 37.15 -20.32 -16.30
N ASP A 395 37.45 -20.27 -17.61
CA ASP A 395 37.75 -21.49 -18.37
C ASP A 395 39.15 -22.06 -18.06
N ALA A 396 39.90 -21.46 -17.12
CA ALA A 396 41.17 -21.99 -16.59
C ALA A 396 41.08 -22.34 -15.09
N GLY A 397 40.59 -23.55 -14.78
CA GLY A 397 41.22 -24.44 -13.80
C GLY A 397 41.18 -24.16 -12.28
N GLY A 398 40.45 -23.19 -11.74
CA GLY A 398 40.47 -22.89 -10.29
C GLY A 398 39.13 -23.07 -9.55
N ARG A 399 38.90 -24.21 -8.89
CA ARG A 399 37.64 -24.54 -8.16
C ARG A 399 37.32 -23.72 -6.90
N ASN A 400 38.09 -22.68 -6.56
CA ASN A 400 37.88 -21.86 -5.36
C ASN A 400 38.11 -20.36 -5.66
N GLY A 401 37.02 -19.61 -5.85
CA GLY A 401 37.06 -18.16 -6.00
C GLY A 401 37.68 -17.45 -4.80
N ASP A 402 38.29 -16.29 -5.06
CA ASP A 402 38.91 -15.41 -4.06
C ASP A 402 37.93 -15.13 -2.90
N PRO A 403 38.36 -15.16 -1.61
CA PRO A 403 37.59 -14.67 -0.48
C PRO A 403 36.86 -13.33 -0.75
N GLU A 404 37.50 -12.40 -1.47
CA GLU A 404 36.91 -11.10 -1.85
C GLU A 404 35.65 -11.29 -2.72
N GLU A 405 35.67 -12.24 -3.66
CA GLU A 405 34.52 -12.53 -4.54
C GLU A 405 33.34 -13.12 -3.77
N ARG A 406 33.60 -14.05 -2.84
CA ARG A 406 32.53 -14.63 -1.99
C ARG A 406 31.89 -13.60 -1.08
N LEU A 407 32.67 -12.66 -0.57
CA LEU A 407 32.13 -11.51 0.20
C LEU A 407 31.29 -10.58 -0.68
N VAL A 408 31.70 -10.31 -1.93
CA VAL A 408 30.87 -9.56 -2.89
C VAL A 408 29.55 -10.27 -3.17
N ILE A 409 29.56 -11.59 -3.33
CA ILE A 409 28.33 -12.38 -3.53
C ILE A 409 27.46 -12.32 -2.27
N THR A 410 28.05 -12.39 -1.08
CA THR A 410 27.33 -12.27 0.20
C THR A 410 26.68 -10.90 0.35
N ALA A 411 27.41 -9.82 0.03
CA ALA A 411 26.86 -8.47 0.02
C ALA A 411 25.73 -8.31 -1.00
N ARG A 412 25.84 -8.89 -2.20
CA ARG A 412 24.74 -8.92 -3.19
C ARG A 412 23.51 -9.65 -2.68
N ALA A 413 23.69 -10.77 -1.97
CA ALA A 413 22.60 -11.47 -1.33
C ALA A 413 21.89 -10.57 -0.30
N GLY A 414 22.65 -9.86 0.54
CA GLY A 414 22.12 -8.88 1.48
C GLY A 414 21.41 -7.70 0.80
N ALA A 415 21.98 -7.17 -0.28
CA ALA A 415 21.37 -6.11 -1.08
C ALA A 415 20.03 -6.57 -1.71
N LEU A 416 19.95 -7.82 -2.15
CA LEU A 416 18.72 -8.41 -2.68
C LEU A 416 17.63 -8.50 -1.59
N VAL A 417 18.01 -8.96 -0.39
CA VAL A 417 17.11 -9.01 0.78
C VAL A 417 16.56 -7.61 1.06
N MET A 418 17.44 -6.61 1.17
CA MET A 418 17.05 -5.26 1.50
C MET A 418 16.28 -4.57 0.38
N GLY A 419 16.61 -4.81 -0.89
CA GLY A 419 15.93 -4.21 -2.03
C GLY A 419 14.49 -4.70 -2.18
N LEU A 420 14.28 -6.02 -2.04
CA LEU A 420 12.95 -6.64 -1.98
C LEU A 420 12.21 -6.23 -0.71
N GLY A 421 12.90 -6.19 0.42
CA GLY A 421 12.38 -5.72 1.69
C GLY A 421 11.84 -4.30 1.61
N CYS A 422 12.59 -3.37 1.01
CA CYS A 422 12.16 -1.98 0.83
C CYS A 422 10.92 -1.84 -0.07
N ALA A 423 10.69 -2.81 -0.97
CA ALA A 423 9.50 -2.87 -1.82
C ALA A 423 8.26 -3.43 -1.10
N LEU A 424 8.46 -4.30 -0.10
CA LEU A 424 7.38 -5.04 0.57
C LEU A 424 7.10 -4.61 2.01
N SER A 425 8.05 -3.95 2.66
CA SER A 425 8.04 -3.63 4.09
C SER A 425 8.42 -2.18 4.40
N GLY A 426 8.84 -1.39 3.41
CA GLY A 426 9.32 -0.02 3.58
C GLY A 426 10.79 0.04 4.05
N GLY A 427 11.23 1.22 4.48
CA GLY A 427 12.52 1.41 5.18
C GLY A 427 13.65 2.09 4.40
N LEU A 428 13.52 2.35 3.10
CA LEU A 428 14.60 2.99 2.33
C LEU A 428 15.03 4.35 2.91
N PHE A 429 14.08 5.10 3.45
CA PHE A 429 14.29 6.43 4.03
C PHE A 429 14.65 6.41 5.52
N SER A 430 14.73 5.23 6.14
CA SER A 430 15.08 5.06 7.55
C SER A 430 16.54 4.66 7.69
N LEU A 431 17.28 5.35 8.56
CA LEU A 431 18.66 5.03 8.91
C LEU A 431 18.86 3.55 9.30
N LYS A 432 17.87 2.97 9.98
CA LYS A 432 17.92 1.60 10.49
C LYS A 432 17.98 0.54 9.38
N THR A 433 17.36 0.80 8.24
CA THR A 433 17.17 -0.18 7.16
C THR A 433 17.83 0.27 5.85
N GLY A 434 17.61 1.51 5.40
CA GLY A 434 18.22 2.05 4.18
C GLY A 434 19.75 1.96 4.18
N THR A 435 20.41 2.18 5.32
CA THR A 435 21.88 2.11 5.42
C THR A 435 22.43 0.74 5.03
N TRP A 436 21.75 -0.34 5.39
CA TRP A 436 22.17 -1.71 5.05
C TRP A 436 22.05 -2.01 3.56
N LEU A 437 21.01 -1.50 2.92
CA LEU A 437 20.85 -1.63 1.47
C LEU A 437 22.04 -0.99 0.75
N TRP A 438 22.31 0.28 1.09
CA TRP A 438 23.37 1.05 0.44
C TRP A 438 24.75 0.49 0.78
N LEU A 439 25.01 0.09 2.03
CA LEU A 439 26.24 -0.61 2.41
C LEU A 439 26.48 -1.84 1.53
N CYS A 440 25.51 -2.73 1.42
CA CYS A 440 25.65 -3.96 0.66
C CYS A 440 25.87 -3.72 -0.84
N LEU A 441 25.11 -2.79 -1.43
CA LEU A 441 25.23 -2.44 -2.85
C LEU A 441 26.55 -1.73 -3.17
N LEU A 442 26.95 -0.76 -2.35
CA LEU A 442 28.16 0.02 -2.56
C LEU A 442 29.41 -0.81 -2.28
N PHE A 443 29.39 -1.67 -1.25
CA PHE A 443 30.45 -2.65 -1.02
C PHE A 443 30.64 -3.56 -2.24
N ALA A 444 29.54 -4.11 -2.77
CA ALA A 444 29.59 -4.99 -3.94
C ALA A 444 30.06 -4.26 -5.23
N GLY A 445 29.93 -2.93 -5.31
CA GLY A 445 30.46 -2.14 -6.42
C GLY A 445 31.90 -1.64 -6.21
N LEU A 446 32.32 -1.44 -4.96
CA LEU A 446 33.66 -0.96 -4.59
C LEU A 446 34.68 -2.09 -4.48
N ALA A 447 34.28 -3.30 -4.06
CA ALA A 447 35.20 -4.43 -3.90
C ALA A 447 35.51 -5.16 -5.23
N THR A 448 34.89 -4.77 -6.35
CA THR A 448 35.08 -5.45 -7.63
C THR A 448 36.31 -4.93 -8.37
N ARG A 449 37.32 -5.80 -8.57
CA ARG A 449 38.45 -5.53 -9.46
C ARG A 449 38.05 -5.78 -10.92
N PRO A 450 38.50 -4.97 -11.88
CA PRO A 450 38.42 -5.36 -13.28
C PRO A 450 39.41 -6.48 -13.55
N THR A 451 38.96 -7.51 -14.26
CA THR A 451 39.83 -8.53 -14.81
C THR A 451 40.66 -7.90 -15.93
N ALA A 452 41.98 -7.98 -15.79
CA ALA A 452 42.94 -7.47 -16.76
C ALA A 452 42.95 -8.36 -18.01
N SER A 453 42.03 -8.14 -18.94
CA SER A 453 42.25 -8.52 -20.35
C SER A 453 42.19 -7.25 -21.21
N PRO A 454 43.34 -6.69 -21.63
CA PRO A 454 43.41 -5.43 -22.38
C PRO A 454 42.76 -5.48 -23.77
N GLY A 455 42.36 -6.66 -24.27
CA GLY A 455 41.91 -6.85 -25.65
C GLY A 455 40.39 -6.83 -25.87
N SER A 456 39.57 -7.04 -24.84
CA SER A 456 38.11 -7.03 -25.04
C SER A 456 37.57 -5.61 -24.90
N ARG A 457 37.58 -4.85 -26.00
CA ARG A 457 36.62 -3.73 -26.17
C ARG A 457 35.23 -4.35 -26.09
N GLY A 458 34.71 -4.46 -24.87
CA GLY A 458 33.36 -4.90 -24.58
C GLY A 458 32.39 -3.91 -25.18
N SER A 459 32.12 -4.06 -26.48
CA SER A 459 30.89 -3.57 -27.09
C SER A 459 29.78 -3.92 -26.12
N ILE A 460 29.01 -2.93 -25.69
CA ILE A 460 27.72 -3.13 -25.01
C ILE A 460 26.81 -3.77 -26.05
N ARG A 461 27.08 -5.03 -26.43
CA ARG A 461 26.13 -5.84 -27.18
C ARG A 461 24.91 -5.92 -26.27
N ALA A 462 23.73 -5.67 -26.84
CA ALA A 462 22.46 -5.83 -26.17
C ALA A 462 22.35 -7.26 -25.62
N GLY A 463 22.89 -7.47 -24.43
CA GLY A 463 22.91 -8.76 -23.77
C GLY A 463 21.54 -9.04 -23.16
N PRO A 464 21.33 -10.26 -22.64
CA PRO A 464 20.08 -10.64 -21.96
C PRO A 464 19.65 -9.65 -20.86
N GLY A 465 20.62 -8.97 -20.22
CA GLY A 465 20.35 -7.95 -19.20
C GLY A 465 19.71 -6.66 -19.75
N CYS A 466 19.99 -6.27 -20.99
CA CYS A 466 19.34 -5.11 -21.62
C CYS A 466 17.90 -5.44 -22.00
N LEU A 467 17.64 -6.67 -22.48
CA LEU A 467 16.28 -7.16 -22.74
C LEU A 467 15.45 -7.29 -21.47
N LEU A 468 16.05 -7.73 -20.36
CA LEU A 468 15.37 -7.77 -19.06
C LEU A 468 15.01 -6.36 -18.58
N LEU A 469 15.94 -5.40 -18.68
CA LEU A 469 15.65 -4.00 -18.33
C LEU A 469 14.56 -3.40 -19.21
N ALA A 470 14.59 -3.67 -20.53
CA ALA A 470 13.54 -3.25 -21.44
C ALA A 470 12.18 -3.89 -21.07
N GLY A 471 12.15 -5.18 -20.74
CA GLY A 471 10.94 -5.86 -20.28
C GLY A 471 10.39 -5.29 -18.97
N VAL A 472 11.26 -4.96 -18.01
CA VAL A 472 10.87 -4.29 -16.76
C VAL A 472 10.34 -2.88 -17.04
N ALA A 473 11.00 -2.11 -17.92
CA ALA A 473 10.56 -0.77 -18.30
C ALA A 473 9.21 -0.78 -19.01
N VAL A 474 9.00 -1.71 -19.95
CA VAL A 474 7.71 -1.92 -20.65
C VAL A 474 6.64 -2.35 -19.66
N GLY A 475 6.95 -3.28 -18.76
CA GLY A 475 6.02 -3.70 -17.71
C GLY A 475 5.61 -2.55 -16.80
N PHE A 476 6.58 -1.74 -16.37
CA PHE A 476 6.33 -0.55 -15.55
C PHE A 476 5.50 0.50 -16.29
N ALA A 477 5.80 0.78 -17.57
CA ALA A 477 4.99 1.66 -18.41
C ALA A 477 3.56 1.12 -18.58
N GLY A 478 3.40 -0.19 -18.77
CA GLY A 478 2.11 -0.86 -18.79
C GLY A 478 1.34 -0.68 -17.47
N SER A 479 2.01 -0.80 -16.33
CA SER A 479 1.42 -0.56 -15.00
C SER A 479 1.00 0.90 -14.80
N LEU A 480 1.79 1.87 -15.29
CA LEU A 480 1.41 3.29 -15.26
C LEU A 480 0.16 3.55 -16.11
N LEU A 481 0.12 3.04 -17.34
CA LEU A 481 -1.05 3.18 -18.22
C LEU A 481 -2.29 2.51 -17.64
N TRP A 482 -2.12 1.35 -17.01
CA TRP A 482 -3.19 0.65 -16.29
C TRP A 482 -3.73 1.51 -15.15
N ALA A 483 -2.85 2.05 -14.30
CA ALA A 483 -3.22 2.90 -13.18
C ALA A 483 -3.91 4.20 -13.65
N MET A 484 -3.42 4.81 -14.74
CA MET A 484 -4.03 5.99 -15.36
C MET A 484 -5.45 5.75 -15.84
N ARG A 485 -5.72 4.58 -16.45
CA ARG A 485 -7.07 4.21 -16.90
C ARG A 485 -8.00 3.89 -15.73
N GLY A 486 -7.45 3.38 -14.63
CA GLY A 486 -8.19 3.07 -13.41
C GLY A 486 -8.60 4.28 -12.57
N ASP A 487 -7.99 5.46 -12.76
CA ASP A 487 -8.37 6.67 -12.03
C ASP A 487 -9.69 7.24 -12.57
N PRO A 488 -10.78 7.26 -11.76
CA PRO A 488 -12.08 7.75 -12.22
C PRO A 488 -12.16 9.28 -12.28
N PHE A 489 -11.16 10.00 -11.76
CA PHE A 489 -11.15 11.46 -11.73
C PHE A 489 -9.98 12.03 -12.54
N SER A 490 -10.22 13.18 -13.15
CA SER A 490 -9.17 14.09 -13.62
C SER A 490 -8.92 15.13 -12.54
N LYS A 491 -7.67 15.27 -12.11
CA LYS A 491 -7.23 16.18 -11.06
C LYS A 491 -6.36 17.24 -11.69
N SER A 492 -6.67 18.50 -11.46
CA SER A 492 -5.82 19.61 -11.92
C SER A 492 -5.66 20.64 -10.82
N ILE A 493 -4.44 21.19 -10.70
CA ILE A 493 -4.15 22.30 -9.81
C ILE A 493 -3.82 23.48 -10.68
N VAL A 494 -4.67 24.50 -10.63
CA VAL A 494 -4.56 25.70 -11.45
C VAL A 494 -4.15 26.86 -10.54
N LEU A 495 -3.24 27.70 -11.02
CA LEU A 495 -2.94 28.98 -10.38
C LEU A 495 -3.73 30.07 -11.11
N ILE A 496 -4.73 30.64 -10.44
CA ILE A 496 -5.59 31.69 -10.98
C ILE A 496 -5.10 33.03 -10.45
N ARG A 497 -4.86 33.99 -11.35
CA ARG A 497 -4.44 35.35 -10.98
C ARG A 497 -5.70 36.19 -10.76
N ALA A 498 -5.89 36.73 -9.56
CA ALA A 498 -6.96 37.66 -9.26
C ALA A 498 -6.61 39.09 -9.68
N ALA A 499 -7.60 40.00 -9.71
CA ALA A 499 -7.43 41.40 -10.11
C ALA A 499 -6.32 42.14 -9.33
N GLY A 500 -6.09 41.76 -8.06
CA GLY A 500 -4.99 42.28 -7.22
C GLY A 500 -3.61 41.65 -7.45
N GLY A 501 -3.41 40.88 -8.54
CA GLY A 501 -2.12 40.27 -8.90
C GLY A 501 -1.72 39.02 -8.10
N GLN A 502 -2.38 38.74 -6.98
CA GLN A 502 -2.19 37.52 -6.19
C GLN A 502 -2.61 36.26 -6.97
N LYS A 503 -1.81 35.19 -6.85
CA LYS A 503 -2.09 33.89 -7.46
C LYS A 503 -2.70 32.96 -6.43
N GLU A 504 -3.89 32.43 -6.74
CA GLU A 504 -4.59 31.47 -5.91
C GLU A 504 -4.50 30.07 -6.51
N ALA A 505 -4.20 29.08 -5.68
CA ALA A 505 -4.17 27.68 -6.10
C ALA A 505 -5.56 27.07 -5.95
N VAL A 506 -6.16 26.66 -7.06
CA VAL A 506 -7.46 25.99 -7.11
C VAL A 506 -7.25 24.52 -7.47
N CYS A 507 -7.77 23.63 -6.63
CA CYS A 507 -7.79 22.21 -6.92
C CYS A 507 -9.13 21.87 -7.58
N VAL A 508 -9.09 21.44 -8.84
CA VAL A 508 -10.28 21.06 -9.62
C VAL A 508 -10.28 19.56 -9.81
N MET A 509 -11.39 18.93 -9.46
CA MET A 509 -11.64 17.52 -9.62
C MET A 509 -12.83 17.30 -10.54
N ARG A 510 -12.57 16.69 -11.70
CA ARG A 510 -13.59 16.39 -12.71
C ARG A 510 -13.78 14.88 -12.80
N PRO A 511 -14.99 14.35 -12.65
CA PRO A 511 -15.24 12.93 -12.91
C PRO A 511 -15.07 12.64 -14.40
N ARG A 512 -14.30 11.62 -14.77
CA ARG A 512 -14.10 11.25 -16.19
C ARG A 512 -15.36 10.66 -16.83
N PHE A 513 -16.26 10.18 -15.99
CA PHE A 513 -17.59 9.67 -16.34
C PHE A 513 -18.68 10.75 -16.31
N ALA A 514 -18.35 11.99 -15.95
CA ALA A 514 -19.33 13.06 -15.86
C ALA A 514 -19.89 13.41 -17.25
N ALA A 515 -21.21 13.63 -17.30
CA ALA A 515 -21.82 14.26 -18.45
C ALA A 515 -21.24 15.68 -18.61
N PRO A 516 -21.01 16.17 -19.85
CA PRO A 516 -20.46 17.51 -20.10
C PRO A 516 -21.26 18.67 -19.46
N ALA A 517 -22.51 18.43 -19.06
CA ALA A 517 -23.47 19.43 -18.58
C ALA A 517 -23.90 19.24 -17.09
N GLY A 518 -23.05 18.66 -16.24
CA GLY A 518 -23.31 18.57 -14.79
C GLY A 518 -23.03 19.89 -14.04
N PRO A 519 -23.55 20.08 -12.82
CA PRO A 519 -23.32 21.31 -12.05
C PRO A 519 -21.85 21.48 -11.64
N LEU A 520 -21.42 22.73 -11.51
CA LEU A 520 -20.11 23.12 -10.99
C LEU A 520 -20.22 23.48 -9.51
N VAL A 521 -19.58 22.70 -8.65
CA VAL A 521 -19.53 22.94 -7.21
C VAL A 521 -18.27 23.70 -6.85
N ILE A 522 -18.40 24.86 -6.21
CA ILE A 522 -17.26 25.65 -5.71
C ILE A 522 -17.24 25.57 -4.18
N TYR A 523 -16.24 24.86 -3.64
CA TYR A 523 -16.07 24.63 -2.21
C TYR A 523 -15.11 25.64 -1.57
N LEU A 524 -15.61 26.38 -0.60
CA LEU A 524 -14.88 27.39 0.17
C LEU A 524 -14.58 26.87 1.57
N HIS A 525 -13.29 26.72 1.88
CA HIS A 525 -12.85 26.20 3.18
C HIS A 525 -12.36 27.30 4.12
N GLY A 526 -12.27 26.96 5.43
CA GLY A 526 -11.78 27.88 6.47
C GLY A 526 -10.29 28.22 6.35
N VAL A 527 -9.89 29.27 7.09
CA VAL A 527 -8.64 30.05 6.91
C VAL A 527 -7.33 29.24 7.11
N GLU A 528 -7.38 28.08 7.76
CA GLU A 528 -6.19 27.27 8.11
C GLU A 528 -6.04 25.96 7.32
N GLN A 529 -6.90 25.69 6.34
CA GLN A 529 -6.89 24.42 5.61
C GLN A 529 -6.18 24.55 4.24
N SER A 530 -5.81 23.43 3.61
CA SER A 530 -5.25 23.42 2.25
C SER A 530 -5.75 22.21 1.48
N TRP A 531 -5.72 22.23 0.15
CA TRP A 531 -6.23 21.11 -0.68
C TRP A 531 -5.61 19.74 -0.37
N ARG A 532 -4.47 19.72 0.35
CA ARG A 532 -3.84 18.50 0.87
C ARG A 532 -4.60 17.87 2.04
N SER A 533 -5.28 18.67 2.86
CA SER A 533 -6.04 18.20 4.02
C SER A 533 -7.50 17.87 3.71
N TRP A 534 -8.10 18.51 2.70
CA TRP A 534 -9.52 18.30 2.34
C TRP A 534 -9.75 17.59 1.00
N GLY A 535 -8.70 17.04 0.36
CA GLY A 535 -8.84 16.30 -0.90
C GLY A 535 -9.90 15.18 -0.86
N GLN A 536 -10.05 14.48 0.27
CA GLN A 536 -11.09 13.44 0.43
C GLN A 536 -12.50 14.03 0.26
N ARG A 537 -12.73 15.25 0.75
CA ARG A 537 -14.03 15.93 0.66
C ARG A 537 -14.37 16.20 -0.80
N LEU A 538 -13.41 16.69 -1.60
CA LEU A 538 -13.60 16.83 -3.05
C LEU A 538 -13.93 15.50 -3.71
N VAL A 539 -13.21 14.45 -3.36
CA VAL A 539 -13.43 13.12 -3.93
C VAL A 539 -14.85 12.64 -3.64
N GLN A 540 -15.37 12.88 -2.43
CA GLN A 540 -16.75 12.53 -2.08
C GLN A 540 -17.76 13.32 -2.90
N VAL A 541 -17.59 14.64 -3.01
CA VAL A 541 -18.46 15.49 -3.83
C VAL A 541 -18.40 15.06 -5.29
N ALA A 542 -17.21 14.97 -5.89
CA ALA A 542 -17.00 14.54 -7.27
C ALA A 542 -17.54 13.12 -7.54
N GLY A 543 -17.54 12.25 -6.54
CA GLY A 543 -18.11 10.91 -6.60
C GLY A 543 -19.60 10.88 -6.94
N THR A 544 -20.33 11.99 -6.73
CA THR A 544 -21.73 12.17 -7.15
C THR A 544 -21.88 12.56 -8.62
N GLY A 545 -20.77 12.66 -9.36
CA GLY A 545 -20.76 13.00 -10.78
C GLY A 545 -20.75 14.50 -11.09
N VAL A 546 -20.53 15.36 -10.09
CA VAL A 546 -20.37 16.81 -10.26
C VAL A 546 -18.91 17.21 -10.45
N THR A 547 -18.65 18.29 -11.17
CA THR A 547 -17.31 18.89 -11.18
C THR A 547 -17.16 19.74 -9.94
N VAL A 548 -16.10 19.55 -9.17
CA VAL A 548 -15.86 20.31 -7.94
C VAL A 548 -14.53 21.03 -7.98
N ALA A 549 -14.52 22.30 -7.59
CA ALA A 549 -13.34 23.11 -7.41
C ALA A 549 -13.27 23.56 -5.95
N GLY A 550 -12.14 23.35 -5.28
CA GLY A 550 -11.96 23.85 -3.92
C GLY A 550 -10.93 24.97 -3.86
N LEU A 551 -11.22 25.97 -3.03
CA LEU A 551 -10.46 27.19 -2.88
C LEU A 551 -10.17 27.49 -1.40
N SER A 552 -8.95 27.98 -1.15
CA SER A 552 -8.58 28.54 0.15
C SER A 552 -9.05 29.97 0.30
N VAL A 553 -9.86 30.20 1.33
CA VAL A 553 -10.24 31.55 1.72
C VAL A 553 -9.14 32.13 2.62
N ALA A 554 -8.13 32.73 1.99
CA ALA A 554 -7.11 33.51 2.66
C ALA A 554 -7.39 35.01 2.48
N GLY A 555 -7.91 35.66 3.52
CA GLY A 555 -8.06 37.12 3.56
C GLY A 555 -9.27 37.57 4.38
N LYS A 556 -9.08 38.65 5.15
CA LYS A 556 -10.17 39.36 5.85
C LYS A 556 -10.87 40.40 4.97
N ASP A 557 -10.29 40.69 3.81
CA ASP A 557 -10.75 41.76 2.92
C ASP A 557 -11.76 41.24 1.89
N LEU A 558 -13.03 41.56 2.11
CA LEU A 558 -14.16 40.97 1.40
C LEU A 558 -14.32 41.42 -0.05
N PRO A 559 -14.08 42.69 -0.43
CA PRO A 559 -14.00 43.10 -1.83
C PRO A 559 -12.95 42.29 -2.61
N VAL A 560 -11.75 42.15 -2.05
CA VAL A 560 -10.68 41.35 -2.67
C VAL A 560 -11.10 39.88 -2.79
N LEU A 561 -11.79 39.33 -1.79
CA LEU A 561 -12.32 37.98 -1.86
C LEU A 561 -13.41 37.84 -2.94
N ALA A 562 -14.35 38.77 -3.04
CA ALA A 562 -15.41 38.73 -4.05
C ALA A 562 -14.83 38.76 -5.47
N ASP A 563 -13.85 39.63 -5.73
CA ASP A 563 -13.14 39.67 -7.01
C ASP A 563 -12.37 38.38 -7.30
N LYS A 564 -11.74 37.78 -6.27
CA LYS A 564 -11.09 36.47 -6.37
C LYS A 564 -12.10 35.38 -6.76
N LEU A 565 -13.25 35.31 -6.08
CA LEU A 565 -14.27 34.30 -6.33
C LEU A 565 -14.91 34.45 -7.71
N ARG A 566 -15.13 35.70 -8.18
CA ARG A 566 -15.61 35.99 -9.53
C ARG A 566 -14.64 35.45 -10.58
N ALA A 567 -13.35 35.77 -10.45
CA ALA A 567 -12.32 35.31 -11.39
C ALA A 567 -12.23 33.77 -11.44
N VAL A 568 -12.36 33.12 -10.28
CA VAL A 568 -12.39 31.64 -10.19
C VAL A 568 -13.62 31.09 -10.90
N ARG A 569 -14.82 31.63 -10.64
CA ARG A 569 -16.08 31.21 -11.27
C ARG A 569 -16.00 31.34 -12.80
N GLU A 570 -15.60 32.51 -13.31
CA GLU A 570 -15.52 32.78 -14.75
C GLU A 570 -14.53 31.84 -15.45
N TYR A 571 -13.33 31.67 -14.88
CA TYR A 571 -12.33 30.74 -15.40
C TYR A 571 -12.83 29.29 -15.44
N LEU A 572 -13.53 28.84 -14.38
CA LEU A 572 -14.05 27.48 -14.32
C LEU A 572 -15.19 27.26 -15.31
N LEU A 573 -16.09 28.23 -15.48
CA LEU A 573 -17.19 28.14 -16.47
C LEU A 573 -16.67 28.06 -17.90
N GLU A 574 -15.67 28.87 -18.25
CA GLU A 574 -15.01 28.82 -19.56
C GLU A 574 -14.44 27.43 -19.84
N ARG A 575 -13.80 26.82 -18.83
CA ARG A 575 -13.16 25.51 -18.95
C ARG A 575 -14.11 24.32 -18.77
N HIS A 576 -15.28 24.54 -18.17
CA HIS A 576 -16.29 23.50 -17.98
C HIS A 576 -16.98 23.14 -19.31
N GLY A 577 -17.08 24.11 -20.22
CA GLY A 577 -17.60 23.94 -21.59
C GLY A 577 -18.94 24.63 -21.85
N SER A 578 -19.58 25.22 -20.83
CA SER A 578 -20.80 26.03 -21.00
C SER A 578 -20.89 27.10 -19.91
N ARG A 579 -21.17 28.35 -20.32
CA ARG A 579 -21.45 29.47 -19.42
C ARG A 579 -22.80 29.34 -18.69
N GLU A 580 -23.68 28.47 -19.17
CA GLU A 580 -25.00 28.18 -18.56
C GLU A 580 -24.94 27.05 -17.53
N THR A 581 -23.74 26.56 -17.19
CA THR A 581 -23.57 25.52 -16.17
C THR A 581 -24.05 26.05 -14.81
N PRO A 582 -25.01 25.39 -14.13
CA PRO A 582 -25.44 25.82 -12.80
C PRO A 582 -24.28 25.71 -11.81
N VAL A 583 -24.03 26.80 -11.08
CA VAL A 583 -22.98 26.90 -10.07
C VAL A 583 -23.60 26.75 -8.69
N VAL A 584 -22.98 25.92 -7.85
CA VAL A 584 -23.39 25.71 -6.46
C VAL A 584 -22.23 26.03 -5.54
N TRP A 585 -22.39 27.05 -4.70
CA TRP A 585 -21.40 27.46 -3.71
C TRP A 585 -21.54 26.63 -2.44
N VAL A 586 -20.42 26.14 -1.90
CA VAL A 586 -20.43 25.32 -0.68
C VAL A 586 -19.51 25.95 0.35
N GLY A 587 -20.09 26.39 1.46
CA GLY A 587 -19.36 27.01 2.56
C GLY A 587 -19.32 26.12 3.80
N PHE A 588 -18.13 25.97 4.40
CA PHE A 588 -17.94 25.28 5.68
C PHE A 588 -17.33 26.22 6.73
N ARG A 589 -17.97 26.35 7.91
CA ARG A 589 -17.52 27.24 9.02
C ARG A 589 -17.20 28.67 8.54
N ASP A 590 -15.98 29.19 8.77
CA ASP A 590 -15.52 30.50 8.28
C ASP A 590 -15.66 30.65 6.74
N GLY A 591 -15.55 29.54 6.00
CA GLY A 591 -15.76 29.53 4.55
C GLY A 591 -17.19 29.90 4.17
N ALA A 592 -18.19 29.54 4.99
CA ALA A 592 -19.59 29.94 4.79
C ALA A 592 -19.79 31.44 5.04
N ALA A 593 -19.25 31.98 6.14
CA ALA A 593 -19.31 33.41 6.40
C ALA A 593 -18.68 34.23 5.27
N SER A 594 -17.56 33.74 4.74
CA SER A 594 -16.85 34.36 3.62
C SER A 594 -17.60 34.24 2.29
N MET A 595 -18.25 33.09 2.05
CA MET A 595 -19.15 32.86 0.92
C MET A 595 -20.28 33.89 0.93
N PHE A 596 -21.06 33.98 2.01
CA PHE A 596 -22.18 34.93 2.10
C PHE A 596 -21.71 36.38 2.01
N GLY A 597 -20.56 36.72 2.60
CA GLY A 597 -19.96 38.04 2.49
C GLY A 597 -19.58 38.42 1.05
N ALA A 598 -19.27 37.44 0.19
CA ALA A 598 -18.96 37.66 -1.22
C ALA A 598 -20.21 37.64 -2.10
N LEU A 599 -21.10 36.64 -1.96
CA LEU A 599 -22.35 36.53 -2.70
C LEU A 599 -23.18 37.80 -2.57
N SER A 600 -23.24 38.36 -1.36
CA SER A 600 -24.02 39.55 -1.09
C SER A 600 -23.49 40.85 -1.69
N ARG A 601 -22.21 40.90 -2.10
CA ARG A 601 -21.59 42.11 -2.68
C ARG A 601 -21.59 42.14 -4.20
N ASP A 602 -21.78 41.00 -4.84
CA ASP A 602 -21.62 40.85 -6.28
C ASP A 602 -22.90 40.32 -6.92
N ASP A 603 -23.55 41.18 -7.70
CA ASP A 603 -24.81 40.86 -8.37
C ASP A 603 -24.71 39.61 -9.27
N ARG A 604 -23.53 39.33 -9.84
CA ARG A 604 -23.33 38.17 -10.72
C ARG A 604 -23.25 36.84 -9.98
N LEU A 605 -23.03 36.88 -8.66
CA LEU A 605 -22.94 35.70 -7.81
C LEU A 605 -24.24 35.42 -7.05
N ARG A 606 -25.11 36.43 -6.87
CA ARG A 606 -26.31 36.34 -6.03
C ARG A 606 -27.33 35.29 -6.49
N ASP A 607 -27.42 35.07 -7.79
CA ASP A 607 -28.39 34.13 -8.39
C ASP A 607 -27.92 32.66 -8.31
N ASP A 608 -26.64 32.42 -7.97
CA ASP A 608 -26.12 31.07 -7.83
C ASP A 608 -26.69 30.39 -6.57
N ALA A 609 -26.92 29.08 -6.68
CA ALA A 609 -27.36 28.25 -5.56
C ALA A 609 -26.25 28.07 -4.51
N TRP A 610 -26.63 27.79 -3.27
CA TRP A 610 -25.65 27.61 -2.19
C TRP A 610 -26.03 26.51 -1.19
N VAL A 611 -24.99 25.88 -0.63
CA VAL A 611 -25.08 24.89 0.44
C VAL A 611 -24.19 25.33 1.59
N TRP A 612 -24.81 25.47 2.76
CA TRP A 612 -24.11 25.78 3.99
C TRP A 612 -23.99 24.53 4.84
N VAL A 613 -22.77 24.24 5.28
CA VAL A 613 -22.48 23.14 6.19
C VAL A 613 -21.92 23.72 7.50
N GLU A 614 -22.61 23.47 8.63
CA GLU A 614 -22.26 24.01 9.96
C GLU A 614 -22.18 22.91 11.02
N ASP A 615 -21.28 23.06 12.00
CA ASP A 615 -21.15 22.17 13.16
C ASP A 615 -21.13 22.89 14.53
N GLY A 616 -21.49 24.17 14.56
CA GLY A 616 -21.60 25.01 15.75
C GLY A 616 -21.79 26.50 15.41
N PRO A 617 -22.20 27.35 16.36
CA PRO A 617 -22.60 28.74 16.11
C PRO A 617 -21.47 29.60 15.52
N GLN A 618 -21.79 30.42 14.50
CA GLN A 618 -20.86 31.33 13.83
C GLN A 618 -21.21 32.81 14.07
N PRO A 619 -20.63 33.48 15.09
CA PRO A 619 -20.92 34.89 15.40
C PRO A 619 -20.68 35.86 14.23
N ARG A 620 -19.69 35.55 13.38
CA ARG A 620 -19.37 36.34 12.19
C ARG A 620 -20.48 36.33 11.14
N LEU A 621 -21.19 35.20 11.00
CA LEU A 621 -22.25 35.08 10.01
C LEU A 621 -23.44 35.97 10.35
N GLY A 622 -23.86 35.99 11.62
CA GLY A 622 -24.91 36.88 12.09
C GLY A 622 -24.57 38.36 11.88
N TRP A 623 -23.30 38.74 12.10
CA TRP A 623 -22.82 40.09 11.78
C TRP A 623 -22.93 40.43 10.28
N TYR A 624 -22.58 39.49 9.39
CA TYR A 624 -22.71 39.69 7.95
C TYR A 624 -24.17 39.85 7.51
N LEU A 625 -25.05 38.96 7.97
CA LEU A 625 -26.46 38.98 7.61
C LEU A 625 -27.19 40.22 8.14
N GLN A 626 -26.87 40.67 9.35
CA GLN A 626 -27.40 41.92 9.91
C GLN A 626 -27.01 43.12 9.02
N ARG A 627 -25.74 43.20 8.63
CA ARG A 627 -25.24 44.27 7.76
C ARG A 627 -25.81 44.23 6.34
N LEU A 628 -26.35 43.09 5.91
CA LEU A 628 -27.08 42.94 4.66
C LEU A 628 -28.52 43.42 4.76
N GLY A 629 -29.20 43.10 5.86
CA GLY A 629 -30.52 43.66 6.17
C GLY A 629 -30.51 45.19 6.26
N ASP A 630 -29.43 45.78 6.77
CA ASP A 630 -29.31 47.23 6.94
C ASP A 630 -29.01 48.01 5.64
N ARG A 631 -28.54 47.34 4.57
CA ARG A 631 -28.05 48.01 3.35
C ARG A 631 -28.99 48.01 2.16
N ASP A 632 -29.92 47.06 2.06
CA ASP A 632 -30.99 47.08 1.05
C ASP A 632 -32.03 45.97 1.30
N ASN A 633 -33.32 46.31 1.41
CA ASN A 633 -34.43 45.35 1.58
C ASN A 633 -34.70 44.49 0.31
N ARG A 634 -33.79 44.49 -0.68
CA ARG A 634 -33.98 43.87 -2.00
C ARG A 634 -32.93 42.80 -2.35
N VAL A 635 -32.05 42.42 -1.42
CA VAL A 635 -31.06 41.36 -1.68
C VAL A 635 -31.75 39.99 -1.75
N ARG A 636 -32.03 39.51 -2.96
CA ARG A 636 -32.48 38.13 -3.21
C ARG A 636 -31.25 37.25 -3.44
N LEU A 637 -31.06 36.25 -2.59
CA LEU A 637 -30.09 35.18 -2.82
C LEU A 637 -30.79 34.00 -3.51
N GLY A 638 -30.05 33.25 -4.31
CA GLY A 638 -30.50 31.98 -4.89
C GLY A 638 -30.91 30.95 -3.83
N PRO A 639 -31.49 29.80 -4.26
CA PRO A 639 -32.00 28.77 -3.36
C PRO A 639 -30.87 28.17 -2.50
N GLY A 640 -31.20 27.94 -1.22
CA GLY A 640 -30.23 27.56 -0.19
C GLY A 640 -30.58 26.27 0.54
N VAL A 641 -29.55 25.48 0.85
CA VAL A 641 -29.66 24.31 1.74
C VAL A 641 -28.71 24.45 2.91
N TRP A 642 -29.19 24.14 4.10
CA TRP A 642 -28.39 24.11 5.32
C TRP A 642 -28.31 22.70 5.90
N ILE A 643 -27.08 22.20 6.06
CA ILE A 643 -26.75 20.87 6.58
C ILE A 643 -26.04 21.04 7.93
N TYR A 644 -26.58 20.40 8.97
CA TYR A 644 -26.04 20.52 10.34
C TYR A 644 -26.14 19.20 11.14
N PRO A 645 -25.24 18.97 12.13
CA PRO A 645 -25.33 17.84 13.03
C PRO A 645 -26.42 18.04 14.08
N LEU A 646 -27.25 17.03 14.27
CA LEU A 646 -28.22 16.96 15.34
C LEU A 646 -27.63 16.18 16.52
N ARG A 647 -27.11 16.91 17.52
CA ARG A 647 -26.63 16.30 18.76
C ARG A 647 -27.80 16.00 19.70
N PRO A 648 -27.82 14.84 20.40
CA PRO A 648 -28.84 14.56 21.40
C PRO A 648 -28.84 15.66 22.46
N GLN A 649 -30.01 16.24 22.76
CA GLN A 649 -30.27 17.24 23.81
C GLN A 649 -29.86 18.69 23.52
N GLU A 650 -29.29 19.03 22.36
CA GLU A 650 -28.91 20.40 22.05
C GLU A 650 -30.06 21.13 21.31
N LYS A 651 -30.67 22.14 21.94
CA LYS A 651 -31.48 23.13 21.22
C LYS A 651 -30.57 23.84 20.23
N LEU A 652 -31.12 24.23 19.07
CA LEU A 652 -30.39 25.06 18.11
C LEU A 652 -29.73 26.25 18.84
N PRO A 653 -28.42 26.49 18.67
CA PRO A 653 -27.76 27.62 19.32
C PRO A 653 -28.49 28.93 18.98
N THR A 654 -28.70 29.82 19.95
CA THR A 654 -29.49 31.06 19.78
C THR A 654 -29.03 31.91 18.60
N GLY A 655 -27.72 31.95 18.30
CA GLY A 655 -27.17 32.67 17.15
C GLY A 655 -27.56 32.09 15.80
N VAL A 656 -27.88 30.80 15.72
CA VAL A 656 -28.29 30.11 14.50
C VAL A 656 -29.78 30.38 14.20
N GLU A 657 -30.63 30.39 15.23
CA GLU A 657 -32.04 30.80 15.08
C GLU A 657 -32.15 32.27 14.64
N GLN A 658 -31.30 33.16 15.18
CA GLN A 658 -31.22 34.55 14.73
C GLN A 658 -30.79 34.68 13.27
N THR A 659 -29.82 33.87 12.83
CA THR A 659 -29.33 33.81 11.46
C THR A 659 -30.45 33.37 10.50
N LEU A 660 -31.20 32.32 10.86
CA LEU A 660 -32.35 31.87 10.08
C LEU A 660 -33.47 32.91 10.01
N ALA A 661 -33.78 33.56 11.13
CA ALA A 661 -34.77 34.64 11.16
C ALA A 661 -34.35 35.83 10.26
N GLN A 662 -33.05 36.15 10.21
CA GLN A 662 -32.52 37.17 9.30
C GLN A 662 -32.59 36.75 7.83
N LEU A 663 -32.27 35.49 7.49
CA LEU A 663 -32.44 34.96 6.13
C LEU A 663 -33.91 34.98 5.70
N GLY A 664 -34.83 34.65 6.60
CA GLY A 664 -36.27 34.77 6.38
C GLY A 664 -36.72 36.21 6.11
N LYS A 665 -36.17 37.20 6.83
CA LYS A 665 -36.41 38.63 6.57
C LYS A 665 -35.91 39.09 5.19
N LEU A 666 -34.87 38.44 4.67
CA LEU A 666 -34.34 38.68 3.32
C LEU A 666 -35.13 37.92 2.23
N GLY A 667 -36.20 37.21 2.57
CA GLY A 667 -37.03 36.45 1.63
C GLY A 667 -36.35 35.19 1.07
N VAL A 668 -35.30 34.70 1.73
CA VAL A 668 -34.54 33.53 1.29
C VAL A 668 -35.16 32.26 1.86
N GLN A 669 -35.60 31.34 0.99
CA GLN A 669 -36.05 30.02 1.42
C GLN A 669 -34.85 29.11 1.67
N VAL A 670 -34.75 28.59 2.90
CA VAL A 670 -33.66 27.71 3.33
C VAL A 670 -34.23 26.37 3.78
N GLU A 671 -33.86 25.32 3.07
CA GLU A 671 -34.18 23.95 3.49
C GLU A 671 -33.17 23.44 4.51
N ARG A 672 -33.64 22.71 5.53
CA ARG A 672 -32.83 22.22 6.64
C ARG A 672 -32.68 20.71 6.58
N ILE A 673 -31.44 20.24 6.62
CA ILE A 673 -31.09 18.82 6.69
C ILE A 673 -30.31 18.57 7.98
N ALA A 674 -30.96 17.88 8.90
CA ALA A 674 -30.36 17.42 10.14
C ALA A 674 -29.73 16.05 9.88
N ILE A 675 -28.45 15.90 10.19
CA ILE A 675 -27.82 14.58 10.20
C ILE A 675 -27.61 14.22 11.69
N PRO A 676 -28.14 13.10 12.19
CA PRO A 676 -27.92 12.69 13.57
C PRO A 676 -26.42 12.69 13.93
N TRP A 677 -26.07 12.88 15.19
CA TRP A 677 -24.68 12.74 15.63
C TRP A 677 -24.47 11.38 16.29
N VAL A 678 -23.50 10.62 15.79
CA VAL A 678 -23.06 9.34 16.37
C VAL A 678 -21.55 9.44 16.62
N PRO A 679 -21.10 9.47 17.89
CA PRO A 679 -19.68 9.65 18.25
C PRO A 679 -18.74 8.67 17.53
N GLU A 680 -19.15 7.40 17.44
CA GLU A 680 -18.40 6.30 16.83
C GLU A 680 -18.34 6.40 15.30
N ALA A 681 -19.29 7.10 14.68
CA ALA A 681 -19.32 7.39 13.25
C ALA A 681 -18.78 8.78 12.90
N SER A 682 -18.16 9.49 13.84
CA SER A 682 -17.59 10.84 13.64
C SER A 682 -16.63 10.92 12.44
N LYS A 683 -15.90 9.85 12.12
CA LYS A 683 -15.04 9.76 10.91
C LYS A 683 -15.83 9.65 9.61
N SER A 684 -17.06 9.14 9.66
CA SER A 684 -17.96 8.96 8.50
C SER A 684 -18.89 10.15 8.29
N TRP A 685 -19.09 10.99 9.32
CA TRP A 685 -19.87 12.22 9.28
C TRP A 685 -19.55 13.08 8.06
N GLU A 686 -18.28 13.46 7.88
CA GLU A 686 -17.87 14.32 6.78
C GLU A 686 -18.20 13.68 5.42
N ALA A 687 -18.00 12.37 5.28
CA ALA A 687 -18.27 11.67 4.03
C ALA A 687 -19.77 11.71 3.65
N ILE A 688 -20.67 11.65 4.64
CA ILE A 688 -22.11 11.79 4.43
C ILE A 688 -22.45 13.23 4.02
N VAL A 689 -21.94 14.21 4.75
CA VAL A 689 -22.14 15.64 4.47
C VAL A 689 -21.75 15.97 3.04
N PHE A 690 -20.55 15.60 2.61
CA PHE A 690 -20.06 15.95 1.28
C PHE A 690 -20.76 15.17 0.16
N ARG A 691 -21.30 13.98 0.47
CA ARG A 691 -22.17 13.31 -0.47
C ARG A 691 -23.52 14.00 -0.61
N LEU A 692 -24.14 14.39 0.50
CA LEU A 692 -25.39 15.17 0.51
C LEU A 692 -25.22 16.48 -0.26
N VAL A 693 -24.10 17.17 -0.08
CA VAL A 693 -23.76 18.37 -0.86
C VAL A 693 -23.83 18.10 -2.38
N GLY A 694 -23.29 16.98 -2.85
CA GLY A 694 -23.36 16.61 -4.27
C GLY A 694 -24.78 16.27 -4.75
N GLU A 695 -25.57 15.58 -3.92
CA GLU A 695 -26.99 15.29 -4.21
C GLU A 695 -27.82 16.57 -4.29
N GLU A 696 -27.63 17.49 -3.34
CA GLU A 696 -28.29 18.79 -3.32
C GLU A 696 -27.85 19.68 -4.47
N ALA A 697 -26.58 19.62 -4.89
CA ALA A 697 -26.11 20.36 -6.05
C ALA A 697 -26.84 19.95 -7.35
N TRP A 698 -27.11 18.65 -7.53
CA TRP A 698 -27.93 18.18 -8.65
C TRP A 698 -29.38 18.67 -8.56
N ARG A 699 -29.98 18.64 -7.37
CA ARG A 699 -31.35 19.10 -7.14
C ARG A 699 -31.49 20.60 -7.42
N LEU A 700 -30.58 21.41 -6.87
CA LEU A 700 -30.57 22.87 -7.05
C LEU A 700 -30.32 23.27 -8.51
N ALA A 701 -29.65 22.41 -9.29
CA ALA A 701 -29.47 22.57 -10.72
C ALA A 701 -30.73 22.27 -11.57
N GLY A 702 -31.89 21.98 -10.94
CA GLY A 702 -33.16 21.75 -11.64
C GLY A 702 -33.21 20.45 -12.45
N ARG A 703 -32.31 19.51 -12.18
CA ARG A 703 -32.29 18.20 -12.83
C ARG A 703 -32.51 17.14 -11.76
N GLU A 704 -33.69 16.51 -11.80
CA GLU A 704 -33.94 15.27 -11.05
C GLU A 704 -32.93 14.21 -11.53
N THR A 705 -31.84 14.11 -10.77
CA THR A 705 -30.82 13.04 -10.80
C THR A 705 -30.59 12.42 -12.18
N ALA A 706 -30.00 13.19 -13.10
CA ALA A 706 -29.72 12.77 -14.46
C ALA A 706 -29.15 11.33 -14.53
N ARG A 707 -29.96 10.43 -15.10
CA ARG A 707 -29.79 8.97 -15.12
C ARG A 707 -28.47 8.44 -15.71
N GLY A 708 -27.61 9.30 -16.28
CA GLY A 708 -26.52 8.91 -17.18
C GLY A 708 -25.09 8.80 -16.65
N SER A 709 -24.68 9.39 -15.52
CA SER A 709 -23.23 9.53 -15.24
C SER A 709 -22.59 8.42 -14.38
N SER A 710 -23.34 7.68 -13.55
CA SER A 710 -22.72 6.78 -12.55
C SER A 710 -22.25 5.41 -13.07
N ARG A 711 -22.71 4.94 -14.24
CA ARG A 711 -22.20 3.68 -14.84
C ARG A 711 -20.68 3.72 -15.06
N GLY A 712 -20.13 4.88 -15.39
CA GLY A 712 -18.70 5.03 -15.70
C GLY A 712 -17.75 4.95 -14.51
N ALA A 713 -18.18 5.28 -13.29
CA ALA A 713 -17.31 5.27 -12.11
C ALA A 713 -16.86 3.85 -11.72
N GLU A 714 -17.73 2.85 -11.95
CA GLU A 714 -17.38 1.45 -11.82
C GLU A 714 -17.05 0.76 -13.14
N GLU A 715 -17.54 1.16 -14.32
CA GLU A 715 -16.98 0.64 -15.60
C GLU A 715 -15.50 0.99 -15.76
N CYS A 716 -15.00 2.12 -15.23
CA CYS A 716 -13.56 2.38 -15.11
C CYS A 716 -12.85 1.43 -14.12
N ARG A 717 -13.55 0.84 -13.14
CA ARG A 717 -13.00 -0.15 -12.19
C ARG A 717 -13.20 -1.60 -12.63
N VAL A 718 -14.22 -1.90 -13.43
CA VAL A 718 -14.59 -3.24 -13.90
C VAL A 718 -14.00 -3.50 -15.29
N GLY A 719 -13.85 -2.45 -16.11
CA GLY A 719 -12.99 -2.38 -17.28
C GLY A 719 -11.50 -2.27 -16.93
N ARG A 720 -11.07 -2.83 -15.79
CA ARG A 720 -9.66 -3.04 -15.48
C ARG A 720 -9.07 -3.82 -16.65
N GLY A 721 -8.17 -3.15 -17.38
CA GLY A 721 -7.52 -3.71 -18.56
C GLY A 721 -7.14 -5.17 -18.35
N SER A 722 -7.48 -5.99 -19.34
CA SER A 722 -7.33 -7.45 -19.31
C SER A 722 -6.06 -7.89 -18.59
N VAL A 723 -6.17 -8.96 -17.79
CA VAL A 723 -5.04 -9.66 -17.13
C VAL A 723 -3.82 -9.83 -18.06
N VAL A 724 -4.04 -9.84 -19.37
CA VAL A 724 -3.05 -9.76 -20.44
C VAL A 724 -2.00 -8.64 -20.24
N LEU A 725 -2.36 -7.44 -19.78
CA LEU A 725 -1.40 -6.35 -19.52
C LEU A 725 -0.44 -6.66 -18.36
N TRP A 726 -0.90 -7.43 -17.36
CA TRP A 726 -0.07 -7.93 -16.26
C TRP A 726 0.73 -9.17 -16.65
N LEU A 727 0.23 -9.97 -17.61
CA LEU A 727 0.94 -11.15 -18.12
C LEU A 727 2.01 -10.81 -19.16
N LEU A 728 1.92 -9.66 -19.85
CA LEU A 728 2.88 -9.25 -20.88
C LEU A 728 4.34 -9.28 -20.40
N PRO A 729 4.72 -8.75 -19.21
CA PRO A 729 6.09 -8.89 -18.70
C PRO A 729 6.50 -10.34 -18.44
N GLY A 730 5.55 -11.18 -17.99
CA GLY A 730 5.77 -12.61 -17.80
C GLY A 730 5.98 -13.33 -19.13
N VAL A 731 5.18 -13.03 -20.15
CA VAL A 731 5.31 -13.56 -21.51
C VAL A 731 6.61 -13.09 -22.15
N VAL A 732 6.97 -11.80 -22.04
CA VAL A 732 8.22 -11.24 -22.56
C VAL A 732 9.44 -11.83 -21.84
N CYS A 733 9.41 -11.95 -20.51
CA CYS A 733 10.49 -12.61 -19.75
C CYS A 733 10.60 -14.10 -20.08
N THR A 734 9.48 -14.79 -20.28
CA THR A 734 9.46 -16.21 -20.67
C THR A 734 10.00 -16.37 -22.10
N ALA A 735 9.56 -15.54 -23.04
CA ALA A 735 10.07 -15.51 -24.41
C ALA A 735 11.57 -15.18 -24.44
N ALA A 736 12.03 -14.17 -23.69
CA ALA A 736 13.45 -13.84 -23.55
C ALA A 736 14.25 -15.00 -22.91
N GLY A 737 13.68 -15.67 -21.92
CA GLY A 737 14.27 -16.87 -21.30
C GLY A 737 14.32 -18.07 -22.24
N LEU A 738 13.31 -18.25 -23.09
CA LEU A 738 13.26 -19.28 -24.13
C LEU A 738 14.25 -19.00 -25.26
N VAL A 739 14.34 -17.74 -25.72
CA VAL A 739 15.34 -17.29 -26.70
C VAL A 739 16.76 -17.43 -26.14
N TRP A 740 16.97 -17.09 -24.86
CA TRP A 740 18.26 -17.29 -24.19
C TRP A 740 18.60 -18.79 -24.09
N ARG A 741 17.65 -19.64 -23.69
CA ARG A 741 17.84 -21.09 -23.61
C ARG A 741 18.07 -21.73 -24.97
N TRP A 742 17.41 -21.22 -26.02
CA TRP A 742 17.62 -21.63 -27.40
C TRP A 742 19.03 -21.26 -27.87
N ARG A 743 19.50 -20.06 -27.52
CA ARG A 743 20.86 -19.59 -27.81
C ARG A 743 21.94 -20.40 -27.08
N GLU A 744 21.77 -20.68 -25.79
CA GLU A 744 22.69 -21.56 -25.04
C GLU A 744 22.77 -22.98 -25.64
N ARG A 745 21.63 -23.51 -26.13
CA ARG A 745 21.60 -24.82 -26.80
C ARG A 745 22.29 -24.83 -28.17
N ARG A 746 22.35 -23.68 -28.85
CA ARG A 746 23.07 -23.51 -30.12
C ARG A 746 24.56 -23.33 -29.89
N GLU A 747 24.94 -22.53 -28.90
CA GLU A 747 26.34 -22.24 -28.57
C GLU A 747 27.04 -23.41 -27.85
N GLY A 748 26.30 -24.27 -27.13
CA GLY A 748 26.84 -25.46 -26.46
C GLY A 748 26.85 -26.76 -27.28
N ARG A 749 26.79 -26.69 -28.61
CA ARG A 749 26.63 -27.86 -29.50
C ARG A 749 27.91 -28.40 -30.18
N GLU A 750 29.10 -27.94 -29.81
CA GLU A 750 30.37 -28.55 -30.25
C GLU A 750 31.32 -28.84 -29.07
N PRO A 751 32.13 -29.91 -29.10
CA PRO A 751 31.70 -31.30 -29.28
C PRO A 751 32.13 -32.18 -28.08
N ALA A 752 31.30 -33.17 -27.79
CA ALA A 752 31.45 -34.18 -26.73
C ALA A 752 32.56 -35.22 -27.01
N ARG A 753 33.76 -34.81 -27.44
CA ARG A 753 34.83 -35.73 -27.86
C ARG A 753 35.79 -36.20 -26.75
N THR A 754 35.68 -35.72 -25.51
CA THR A 754 36.57 -36.14 -24.41
C THR A 754 35.80 -36.41 -23.11
N MET A 755 34.83 -37.32 -23.14
CA MET A 755 34.14 -37.78 -21.92
C MET A 755 34.63 -39.19 -21.57
N THR A 756 35.20 -39.33 -20.38
CA THR A 756 35.82 -40.59 -19.93
C THR A 756 34.76 -41.65 -19.62
N HIS A 757 35.15 -42.93 -19.56
CA HIS A 757 34.23 -44.05 -19.29
C HIS A 757 33.59 -43.96 -17.89
N ALA A 758 34.29 -43.36 -16.92
CA ALA A 758 33.78 -43.08 -15.57
C ALA A 758 32.65 -42.03 -15.60
N ASP A 759 32.79 -40.97 -16.40
CA ASP A 759 31.76 -39.94 -16.58
C ASP A 759 30.47 -40.52 -17.22
N ARG A 760 30.57 -41.58 -18.04
CA ARG A 760 29.40 -42.27 -18.61
C ARG A 760 28.64 -43.12 -17.58
N GLN A 761 29.33 -43.73 -16.63
CA GLN A 761 28.71 -44.54 -15.58
C GLN A 761 28.01 -43.68 -14.53
N ASP A 762 28.62 -42.57 -14.11
CA ASP A 762 27.97 -41.59 -13.24
C ASP A 762 26.77 -40.93 -13.93
N ALA A 763 26.86 -40.61 -15.22
CA ALA A 763 25.73 -40.07 -15.98
C ALA A 763 24.53 -41.04 -16.09
N SER A 764 24.75 -42.37 -16.06
CA SER A 764 23.67 -43.36 -16.19
C SER A 764 22.89 -43.57 -14.87
N ARG A 765 23.60 -43.66 -13.74
CA ARG A 765 23.00 -43.73 -12.39
C ARG A 765 22.32 -42.41 -12.02
N GLU A 766 22.95 -41.28 -12.33
CA GLU A 766 22.37 -39.95 -12.13
C GLU A 766 21.13 -39.70 -13.02
N GLY A 767 21.12 -40.25 -14.25
CA GLY A 767 19.96 -40.21 -15.14
C GLY A 767 18.75 -40.98 -14.60
N ALA A 768 18.97 -42.10 -13.89
CA ALA A 768 17.90 -42.86 -13.24
C ALA A 768 17.26 -42.07 -12.08
N PHE A 769 18.08 -41.48 -11.19
CA PHE A 769 17.57 -40.65 -10.08
C PHE A 769 16.73 -39.46 -10.58
N LEU A 770 17.22 -38.73 -11.59
CA LEU A 770 16.48 -37.60 -12.15
C LEU A 770 15.16 -38.02 -12.80
N ARG A 771 15.10 -39.22 -13.41
CA ARG A 771 13.85 -39.79 -13.94
C ARG A 771 12.84 -40.09 -12.84
N VAL A 772 13.28 -40.66 -11.72
CA VAL A 772 12.41 -40.92 -10.56
C VAL A 772 11.90 -39.62 -9.95
N VAL A 773 12.76 -38.63 -9.71
CA VAL A 773 12.33 -37.32 -9.17
C VAL A 773 11.32 -36.63 -10.11
N ARG A 774 11.52 -36.73 -11.42
CA ARG A 774 10.57 -36.21 -12.43
C ARG A 774 9.24 -36.94 -12.40
N MET A 775 9.26 -38.27 -12.32
CA MET A 775 8.05 -39.09 -12.27
C MET A 775 7.25 -38.78 -10.99
N VAL A 776 7.90 -38.79 -9.83
CA VAL A 776 7.26 -38.47 -8.54
C VAL A 776 6.71 -37.05 -8.55
N ALA A 777 7.48 -36.06 -8.99
CA ALA A 777 7.00 -34.68 -9.11
C ALA A 777 5.82 -34.56 -10.10
N GLY A 778 5.88 -35.27 -11.22
CA GLY A 778 4.79 -35.32 -12.21
C GLY A 778 3.51 -35.92 -11.64
N VAL A 779 3.61 -37.02 -10.88
CA VAL A 779 2.48 -37.66 -10.19
C VAL A 779 1.91 -36.72 -9.13
N LEU A 780 2.75 -36.14 -8.27
CA LEU A 780 2.30 -35.20 -7.24
C LEU A 780 1.60 -33.98 -7.83
N VAL A 781 2.14 -33.41 -8.91
CA VAL A 781 1.51 -32.30 -9.63
C VAL A 781 0.21 -32.74 -10.28
N GLY A 782 0.17 -33.92 -10.92
CA GLY A 782 -1.04 -34.49 -11.50
C GLY A 782 -2.14 -34.67 -10.45
N CYS A 783 -1.83 -35.32 -9.34
CA CYS A 783 -2.74 -35.49 -8.21
C CYS A 783 -3.19 -34.14 -7.63
N ALA A 784 -2.27 -33.19 -7.46
CA ALA A 784 -2.63 -31.86 -6.93
C ALA A 784 -3.52 -31.07 -7.89
N LEU A 785 -3.28 -31.17 -9.20
CA LEU A 785 -4.12 -30.55 -10.23
C LEU A 785 -5.49 -31.20 -10.30
N VAL A 786 -5.58 -32.53 -10.27
CA VAL A 786 -6.85 -33.27 -10.27
C VAL A 786 -7.65 -32.95 -9.00
N TRP A 787 -7.02 -33.01 -7.82
CA TRP A 787 -7.67 -32.68 -6.55
C TRP A 787 -8.13 -31.22 -6.51
N SER A 788 -7.29 -30.29 -6.96
CA SER A 788 -7.66 -28.87 -7.01
C SER A 788 -8.76 -28.61 -8.04
N ALA A 789 -8.69 -29.24 -9.22
CA ALA A 789 -9.73 -29.12 -10.25
C ALA A 789 -11.06 -29.70 -9.77
N PHE A 790 -11.02 -30.81 -9.02
CA PHE A 790 -12.19 -31.42 -8.41
C PHE A 790 -12.79 -30.51 -7.33
N GLN A 791 -11.99 -30.00 -6.39
CA GLN A 791 -12.45 -29.09 -5.33
C GLN A 791 -12.98 -27.76 -5.89
N VAL A 792 -12.30 -27.16 -6.88
CA VAL A 792 -12.75 -25.94 -7.56
C VAL A 792 -13.99 -26.22 -8.41
N GLY A 793 -14.03 -27.35 -9.11
CA GLY A 793 -15.16 -27.80 -9.92
C GLY A 793 -16.41 -28.00 -9.08
N LEU A 794 -16.31 -28.78 -8.00
CA LEU A 794 -17.39 -29.06 -7.06
C LEU A 794 -17.98 -27.76 -6.48
N ARG A 795 -17.12 -26.79 -6.12
CA ARG A 795 -17.57 -25.47 -5.67
C ARG A 795 -18.26 -24.65 -6.77
N ARG A 796 -17.93 -24.85 -8.05
CA ARG A 796 -18.54 -24.13 -9.18
C ARG A 796 -19.79 -24.78 -9.74
N TRP A 797 -20.03 -26.05 -9.43
CA TRP A 797 -21.23 -26.77 -9.85
C TRP A 797 -22.48 -26.16 -9.24
N SER A 798 -23.57 -26.23 -9.99
CA SER A 798 -24.90 -25.91 -9.49
C SER A 798 -25.30 -26.93 -8.43
N ALA A 799 -25.93 -26.44 -7.39
CA ALA A 799 -26.39 -27.24 -6.29
C ALA A 799 -27.59 -28.10 -6.74
N ASP A 800 -27.44 -29.41 -6.58
CA ASP A 800 -28.45 -30.43 -6.82
C ASP A 800 -28.38 -31.49 -5.72
N ALA A 801 -29.39 -32.35 -5.61
CA ALA A 801 -29.44 -33.38 -4.57
C ALA A 801 -28.22 -34.34 -4.57
N ARG A 802 -27.58 -34.57 -5.73
CA ARG A 802 -26.43 -35.47 -5.86
C ARG A 802 -25.16 -34.84 -5.31
N THR A 803 -24.94 -33.56 -5.58
CA THR A 803 -23.76 -32.81 -5.18
C THR A 803 -23.78 -32.40 -3.72
N VAL A 804 -24.96 -32.32 -3.06
CA VAL A 804 -25.08 -32.06 -1.61
C VAL A 804 -24.21 -33.02 -0.80
N SER A 805 -24.27 -34.33 -1.07
CA SER A 805 -23.52 -35.34 -0.30
C SER A 805 -22.00 -35.14 -0.40
N TRP A 806 -21.51 -34.85 -1.61
CA TRP A 806 -20.10 -34.56 -1.88
C TRP A 806 -19.64 -33.26 -1.20
N VAL A 807 -20.46 -32.20 -1.27
CA VAL A 807 -20.15 -30.91 -0.63
C VAL A 807 -20.16 -31.04 0.89
N ARG A 808 -21.15 -31.74 1.45
CA ARG A 808 -21.29 -32.02 2.88
C ARG A 808 -20.06 -32.75 3.46
N SER A 809 -19.48 -33.67 2.69
CA SER A 809 -18.34 -34.49 3.16
C SER A 809 -16.97 -33.84 2.89
N LEU A 810 -16.80 -33.15 1.76
CA LEU A 810 -15.48 -32.69 1.30
C LEU A 810 -15.27 -31.18 1.41
N CYS A 811 -16.33 -30.39 1.50
CA CYS A 811 -16.25 -28.92 1.48
C CYS A 811 -16.75 -28.26 2.77
N VAL A 812 -17.76 -28.83 3.43
CA VAL A 812 -18.32 -28.31 4.68
C VAL A 812 -17.51 -28.84 5.86
N GLN A 813 -17.05 -27.96 6.72
CA GLN A 813 -16.36 -28.36 7.95
C GLN A 813 -17.38 -28.85 8.99
N GLU A 814 -16.96 -29.73 9.88
CA GLU A 814 -17.83 -30.28 10.93
C GLU A 814 -18.55 -29.19 11.73
N ARG A 815 -17.83 -28.12 12.08
CA ARG A 815 -18.38 -26.97 12.81
C ARG A 815 -19.45 -26.16 12.06
N HIS A 816 -19.50 -26.26 10.73
CA HIS A 816 -20.46 -25.55 9.87
C HIS A 816 -21.64 -26.46 9.47
N ARG A 817 -21.63 -27.72 9.91
CA ARG A 817 -22.57 -28.74 9.44
C ARG A 817 -24.01 -28.40 9.83
N GLU A 818 -24.25 -27.98 11.07
CA GLU A 818 -25.60 -27.58 11.52
C GLU A 818 -26.16 -26.39 10.74
N ASP A 819 -25.34 -25.36 10.52
CA ASP A 819 -25.73 -24.18 9.74
C ASP A 819 -25.98 -24.51 8.27
N PHE A 820 -25.20 -25.44 7.71
CA PHE A 820 -25.40 -25.96 6.36
C PHE A 820 -26.73 -26.72 6.25
N GLU A 821 -27.03 -27.64 7.17
CA GLU A 821 -28.31 -28.37 7.18
C GLU A 821 -29.52 -27.42 7.40
N TRP A 822 -29.36 -26.39 8.23
CA TRP A 822 -30.40 -25.38 8.42
C TRP A 822 -30.70 -24.64 7.10
N LEU A 823 -29.68 -24.27 6.33
CA LEU A 823 -29.88 -23.64 5.02
C LEU A 823 -30.45 -24.60 3.96
N LEU A 824 -30.10 -25.89 4.02
CA LEU A 824 -30.69 -26.89 3.12
C LEU A 824 -32.19 -27.06 3.35
N THR A 825 -32.63 -26.96 4.61
CA THR A 825 -34.03 -27.13 5.02
C THR A 825 -34.88 -25.88 4.80
N HIS A 826 -34.30 -24.69 4.96
CA HIS A 826 -35.04 -23.43 4.89
C HIS A 826 -34.80 -22.63 3.60
N GLY A 827 -34.04 -23.18 2.65
CA GLY A 827 -33.55 -22.43 1.50
C GLY A 827 -33.78 -22.99 0.11
N HIS A 828 -33.97 -22.08 -0.85
CA HIS A 828 -33.91 -22.37 -2.28
C HIS A 828 -32.44 -22.34 -2.75
N TRP A 829 -31.71 -23.43 -2.46
CA TRP A 829 -30.31 -23.60 -2.86
C TRP A 829 -30.16 -24.20 -4.26
N GLU A 830 -31.16 -24.92 -4.75
CA GLU A 830 -31.13 -25.61 -6.05
C GLU A 830 -30.80 -24.67 -7.22
N GLY A 831 -29.96 -25.16 -8.14
CA GLY A 831 -29.52 -24.41 -9.33
C GLY A 831 -28.46 -23.33 -9.06
N LYS A 832 -28.18 -22.97 -7.79
CA LYS A 832 -27.15 -21.98 -7.44
C LYS A 832 -25.78 -22.60 -7.24
N ARG A 833 -24.70 -21.84 -7.36
CA ARG A 833 -23.33 -22.37 -7.18
C ARG A 833 -23.01 -22.63 -5.71
N TRP A 834 -22.41 -23.79 -5.41
CA TRP A 834 -21.99 -24.13 -4.05
C TRP A 834 -20.98 -23.15 -3.45
N SER A 835 -20.09 -22.55 -4.25
CA SER A 835 -19.10 -21.58 -3.79
C SER A 835 -19.77 -20.41 -3.07
N VAL A 836 -20.88 -19.94 -3.62
CA VAL A 836 -21.62 -18.77 -3.14
C VAL A 836 -22.28 -19.07 -1.78
N TRP A 837 -22.80 -20.29 -1.60
CA TRP A 837 -23.40 -20.74 -0.33
C TRP A 837 -22.36 -21.06 0.75
N LEU A 838 -21.27 -21.76 0.39
CA LEU A 838 -20.19 -22.07 1.33
C LEU A 838 -19.52 -20.78 1.83
N GLU A 839 -19.25 -19.82 0.94
CA GLU A 839 -18.72 -18.50 1.33
C GLU A 839 -19.67 -17.77 2.27
N HIS A 840 -20.98 -17.87 2.05
CA HIS A 840 -21.98 -17.25 2.91
C HIS A 840 -21.99 -17.82 4.32
N ILE A 841 -21.93 -19.15 4.48
CA ILE A 841 -21.86 -19.83 5.78
C ILE A 841 -20.53 -19.55 6.47
N GLU A 842 -19.42 -19.75 5.75
CA GLU A 842 -18.07 -19.53 6.27
C GLU A 842 -17.95 -18.10 6.83
N LEU A 843 -18.50 -17.11 6.11
CA LEU A 843 -18.46 -15.71 6.52
C LEU A 843 -19.41 -15.35 7.66
N ALA A 844 -20.61 -15.95 7.70
CA ALA A 844 -21.55 -15.75 8.80
C ALA A 844 -20.93 -16.19 10.13
N GLU A 845 -20.39 -17.41 10.16
CA GLU A 845 -19.76 -18.00 11.34
C GLU A 845 -18.42 -17.32 11.68
N TYR A 846 -17.67 -16.89 10.66
CA TYR A 846 -16.46 -16.09 10.85
C TYR A 846 -16.77 -14.81 11.63
N ASN A 847 -17.80 -14.06 11.25
CA ASN A 847 -18.21 -12.85 11.96
C ASN A 847 -18.71 -13.13 13.37
N ARG A 848 -19.47 -14.21 13.54
CA ARG A 848 -19.98 -14.63 14.85
C ARG A 848 -18.87 -14.76 15.91
N ARG A 849 -17.64 -15.10 15.49
CA ARG A 849 -16.47 -15.25 16.37
C ARG A 849 -15.71 -13.96 16.65
N LEU A 850 -15.88 -12.95 15.79
CA LEU A 850 -15.11 -11.72 15.82
C LEU A 850 -15.85 -10.60 16.53
N VAL A 851 -17.17 -10.58 16.44
CA VAL A 851 -17.99 -9.58 17.12
C VAL A 851 -17.96 -9.78 18.64
N ALA A 852 -17.97 -8.67 19.38
CA ALA A 852 -17.90 -8.69 20.84
C ALA A 852 -19.21 -9.17 21.51
N TRP A 853 -20.32 -9.20 20.77
CA TRP A 853 -21.64 -9.56 21.29
C TRP A 853 -22.00 -11.02 21.03
N LYS A 854 -22.66 -11.66 22.02
CA LYS A 854 -23.18 -13.03 21.89
C LYS A 854 -24.59 -13.01 21.32
N ILE A 855 -24.85 -13.93 20.38
CA ILE A 855 -26.15 -14.06 19.72
C ILE A 855 -26.67 -15.48 19.94
N PRO A 856 -27.90 -15.66 20.42
CA PRO A 856 -28.56 -16.97 20.49
C PRO A 856 -28.58 -17.65 19.11
N ASP A 857 -28.41 -18.97 19.06
CA ASP A 857 -28.35 -19.72 17.79
C ASP A 857 -29.57 -19.50 16.90
N GLU A 858 -30.75 -19.44 17.49
CA GLU A 858 -32.00 -19.21 16.77
C GLU A 858 -32.05 -17.82 16.11
N ILE A 859 -31.68 -16.77 16.85
CA ILE A 859 -31.60 -15.40 16.32
C ILE A 859 -30.53 -15.30 15.24
N TYR A 860 -29.38 -15.94 15.46
CA TYR A 860 -28.31 -16.00 14.47
C TYR A 860 -28.77 -16.68 13.17
N ARG A 861 -29.38 -17.87 13.24
CA ARG A 861 -29.82 -18.60 12.05
C ARG A 861 -30.90 -17.82 11.30
N SER A 862 -31.90 -17.33 12.02
CA SER A 862 -33.07 -16.65 11.44
C SER A 862 -32.77 -15.25 10.89
N TRP A 863 -31.82 -14.51 11.48
CA TRP A 863 -31.66 -13.08 11.22
C TRP A 863 -30.23 -12.64 10.90
N VAL A 864 -29.24 -13.54 10.97
CA VAL A 864 -27.87 -13.30 10.51
C VAL A 864 -27.50 -14.24 9.37
N LEU A 865 -27.64 -15.56 9.54
CA LEU A 865 -27.35 -16.56 8.51
C LEU A 865 -28.39 -16.55 7.39
N ASN A 866 -29.64 -16.20 7.68
CA ASN A 866 -30.70 -16.16 6.70
C ASN A 866 -30.36 -15.24 5.49
N PRO A 867 -30.31 -15.77 4.26
CA PRO A 867 -30.00 -15.01 3.05
C PRO A 867 -31.14 -14.16 2.49
N TRP A 868 -32.40 -14.39 2.90
CA TRP A 868 -33.57 -13.69 2.39
C TRP A 868 -33.75 -12.33 3.08
N LEU A 869 -33.66 -11.27 2.28
CA LEU A 869 -33.74 -9.89 2.74
C LEU A 869 -35.17 -9.33 2.72
N ALA A 870 -36.03 -9.90 1.89
CA ALA A 870 -37.45 -9.57 1.77
C ALA A 870 -38.23 -10.82 1.32
N ALA A 871 -39.55 -10.82 1.53
CA ALA A 871 -40.43 -11.86 0.99
C ALA A 871 -40.32 -11.88 -0.55
N GLY A 872 -40.16 -13.07 -1.16
CA GLY A 872 -40.02 -13.22 -2.61
C GLY A 872 -38.64 -12.86 -3.19
N ALA A 873 -37.68 -12.41 -2.38
CA ALA A 873 -36.34 -12.10 -2.86
C ALA A 873 -35.63 -13.35 -3.43
N SER A 874 -34.83 -13.15 -4.48
CA SER A 874 -34.11 -14.22 -5.20
C SER A 874 -33.21 -15.10 -4.31
N GLY A 875 -32.91 -14.68 -3.08
CA GLY A 875 -32.00 -15.35 -2.16
C GLY A 875 -30.55 -15.34 -2.64
N ASP A 876 -30.15 -14.39 -3.49
CA ASP A 876 -28.74 -14.19 -3.81
C ASP A 876 -27.96 -13.85 -2.53
N VAL A 877 -26.79 -14.47 -2.35
CA VAL A 877 -25.93 -14.27 -1.17
C VAL A 877 -24.59 -13.61 -1.51
N ARG A 878 -24.36 -13.27 -2.79
CA ARG A 878 -23.14 -12.57 -3.23
C ARG A 878 -22.95 -11.22 -2.52
N TRP A 879 -24.02 -10.64 -1.99
CA TRP A 879 -23.96 -9.40 -1.22
C TRP A 879 -23.13 -9.53 0.06
N ARG A 880 -23.12 -10.69 0.73
CA ARG A 880 -22.51 -10.84 2.06
C ARG A 880 -21.02 -10.53 2.00
N TRP A 881 -20.31 -11.18 1.08
CA TRP A 881 -18.88 -10.92 0.88
C TRP A 881 -18.63 -9.43 0.57
N ALA A 882 -19.33 -8.89 -0.44
CA ALA A 882 -19.06 -7.55 -0.92
C ALA A 882 -19.32 -6.46 0.12
N LEU A 883 -20.31 -6.67 1.01
CA LEU A 883 -20.62 -5.77 2.10
C LEU A 883 -19.68 -5.96 3.29
N TRP A 884 -19.44 -7.21 3.69
CA TRP A 884 -18.50 -7.52 4.77
C TRP A 884 -17.11 -6.96 4.51
N GLU A 885 -16.59 -7.16 3.29
CA GLU A 885 -15.26 -6.67 2.87
C GLU A 885 -15.11 -5.15 3.07
N ARG A 886 -16.22 -4.43 2.91
CA ARG A 886 -16.29 -2.97 3.03
C ARG A 886 -16.52 -2.52 4.46
N LEU A 887 -17.24 -3.28 5.27
CA LEU A 887 -17.68 -2.87 6.60
C LEU A 887 -16.78 -3.40 7.71
N TYR A 888 -16.36 -4.65 7.65
CA TYR A 888 -15.64 -5.34 8.73
C TYR A 888 -14.40 -4.59 9.25
N PRO A 889 -13.51 -4.00 8.41
CA PRO A 889 -12.35 -3.25 8.92
C PRO A 889 -12.68 -2.03 9.79
N ARG A 890 -13.95 -1.63 9.85
CA ARG A 890 -14.45 -0.52 10.67
C ARG A 890 -15.12 -0.98 11.96
N MET A 891 -15.35 -2.29 12.10
CA MET A 891 -16.08 -2.89 13.21
C MET A 891 -15.16 -3.40 14.33
N ASP A 892 -13.85 -3.49 14.07
CA ASP A 892 -12.87 -4.14 14.97
C ASP A 892 -12.78 -3.49 16.36
N ASP A 893 -13.05 -2.18 16.46
CA ASP A 893 -13.00 -1.40 17.71
C ASP A 893 -14.38 -1.06 18.29
N VAL A 894 -15.48 -1.63 17.76
CA VAL A 894 -16.84 -1.26 18.17
C VAL A 894 -17.39 -2.22 19.22
N GLU A 895 -17.67 -1.69 20.42
CA GLU A 895 -18.06 -2.51 21.57
C GLU A 895 -19.57 -2.82 21.64
N SER A 896 -20.44 -1.98 21.04
CA SER A 896 -21.90 -2.12 21.15
C SER A 896 -22.59 -2.38 19.80
N VAL A 897 -23.67 -3.19 19.82
CA VAL A 897 -24.48 -3.49 18.62
C VAL A 897 -25.11 -2.22 18.05
N ARG A 898 -25.56 -1.30 18.91
CA ARG A 898 -26.17 -0.03 18.49
C ARG A 898 -25.17 0.87 17.75
N SER A 899 -23.98 1.05 18.32
CA SER A 899 -22.91 1.85 17.69
C SER A 899 -22.47 1.21 16.37
N ALA A 900 -22.40 -0.12 16.34
CA ALA A 900 -22.09 -0.90 15.14
C ALA A 900 -23.15 -0.73 14.04
N ALA A 901 -24.43 -0.83 14.37
CA ALA A 901 -25.51 -0.67 13.40
C ALA A 901 -25.62 0.78 12.88
N ALA A 902 -25.38 1.77 13.74
CA ALA A 902 -25.24 3.16 13.33
C ALA A 902 -24.07 3.34 12.36
N LEU A 903 -22.88 2.80 12.66
CA LEU A 903 -21.72 2.87 11.77
C LEU A 903 -22.01 2.28 10.39
N VAL A 904 -22.72 1.16 10.31
CA VAL A 904 -23.14 0.54 9.04
C VAL A 904 -24.06 1.48 8.26
N ALA A 905 -25.09 2.03 8.90
CA ALA A 905 -26.02 2.97 8.27
C ALA A 905 -25.30 4.22 7.72
N TYR A 906 -24.38 4.78 8.51
CA TYR A 906 -23.56 5.94 8.12
C TYR A 906 -22.66 5.60 6.94
N TYR A 907 -22.01 4.44 6.98
CA TYR A 907 -21.17 3.98 5.88
C TYR A 907 -21.96 3.86 4.59
N LEU A 908 -23.11 3.18 4.62
CA LEU A 908 -23.96 3.03 3.45
C LEU A 908 -24.45 4.37 2.93
N ARG A 909 -24.89 5.27 3.82
CA ARG A 909 -25.35 6.60 3.40
C ARG A 909 -24.25 7.44 2.79
N SER A 910 -22.99 7.28 3.21
CA SER A 910 -21.82 7.91 2.57
C SER A 910 -21.47 7.31 1.20
N ARG A 911 -22.03 6.15 0.85
CA ARG A 911 -21.70 5.38 -0.37
C ARG A 911 -22.85 5.21 -1.36
N VAL A 912 -24.09 5.41 -0.93
CA VAL A 912 -25.29 5.25 -1.75
C VAL A 912 -26.20 6.46 -1.59
N SER A 913 -26.63 6.99 -2.73
CA SER A 913 -27.58 8.10 -2.84
C SER A 913 -29.01 7.57 -2.92
N VAL A 914 -29.91 8.11 -2.11
CA VAL A 914 -31.30 7.66 -2.06
C VAL A 914 -32.14 8.50 -3.01
N LEU A 915 -32.78 7.85 -3.99
CA LEU A 915 -33.64 8.50 -4.97
C LEU A 915 -35.08 8.57 -4.43
N ARG A 916 -35.79 9.68 -4.71
CA ARG A 916 -37.18 9.93 -4.28
C ARG A 916 -38.24 9.44 -5.26
N GLU A 917 -37.93 8.49 -6.15
CA GLU A 917 -38.92 7.98 -7.12
C GLU A 917 -39.85 6.94 -6.46
N ASP A 918 -41.16 7.12 -6.61
CA ASP A 918 -42.25 6.22 -6.19
C ASP A 918 -42.40 4.96 -7.10
N SER A 919 -41.47 4.72 -8.03
CA SER A 919 -41.60 3.61 -8.97
C SER A 919 -41.31 2.27 -8.29
N ALA A 920 -42.39 1.59 -7.92
CA ALA A 920 -42.47 0.33 -7.19
C ALA A 920 -41.93 -0.92 -7.93
N GLU A 921 -41.11 -0.82 -8.97
CA GLU A 921 -40.93 -1.93 -9.93
C GLU A 921 -39.50 -2.38 -10.25
N HIS A 922 -38.48 -1.96 -9.48
CA HIS A 922 -37.15 -2.57 -9.64
C HIS A 922 -36.77 -3.40 -8.40
N ASP A 923 -37.05 -4.70 -8.49
CA ASP A 923 -36.40 -5.74 -7.67
C ASP A 923 -34.98 -6.02 -8.17
N GLY A 924 -34.17 -4.96 -8.27
CA GLY A 924 -32.74 -5.06 -8.53
C GLY A 924 -32.01 -5.76 -7.38
N GLU A 925 -30.91 -6.45 -7.69
CA GLU A 925 -30.09 -7.10 -6.67
C GLU A 925 -29.42 -6.02 -5.78
N VAL A 926 -29.28 -6.29 -4.47
CA VAL A 926 -28.64 -5.35 -3.51
C VAL A 926 -27.25 -4.90 -3.96
N LEU A 927 -26.52 -5.78 -4.65
CA LEU A 927 -25.22 -5.46 -5.22
C LEU A 927 -25.31 -4.43 -6.34
N GLU A 928 -26.34 -4.47 -7.18
CA GLU A 928 -26.50 -3.51 -8.28
C GLU A 928 -26.69 -2.09 -7.74
N TYR A 929 -27.47 -1.94 -6.67
CA TYR A 929 -27.66 -0.66 -5.99
C TYR A 929 -26.37 -0.12 -5.37
N LEU A 930 -25.62 -1.00 -4.71
CA LEU A 930 -24.33 -0.65 -4.12
C LEU A 930 -23.28 -0.30 -5.19
N ARG A 931 -23.32 -0.97 -6.34
CA ARG A 931 -22.46 -0.69 -7.52
C ARG A 931 -22.85 0.62 -8.21
N ALA A 932 -24.15 0.83 -8.42
CA ALA A 932 -24.69 2.04 -9.02
C ALA A 932 -24.48 3.28 -8.14
N GLY A 933 -24.23 3.08 -6.83
CA GLY A 933 -24.10 4.14 -5.85
C GLY A 933 -25.40 4.91 -5.64
N ARG A 934 -26.55 4.35 -6.08
CA ARG A 934 -27.86 4.96 -5.95
C ARG A 934 -28.94 3.89 -5.85
N CYS A 935 -29.99 4.15 -5.10
CA CYS A 935 -31.15 3.26 -5.04
C CYS A 935 -32.41 3.99 -4.57
N PRO A 936 -33.60 3.43 -4.85
CA PRO A 936 -34.83 3.83 -4.19
C PRO A 936 -34.75 3.62 -2.67
N GLU A 937 -35.61 4.32 -1.92
CA GLU A 937 -35.64 4.26 -0.46
C GLU A 937 -35.90 2.84 0.09
N ALA A 938 -36.90 2.13 -0.46
CA ALA A 938 -37.18 0.74 -0.08
C ALA A 938 -35.98 -0.20 -0.32
N ALA A 939 -35.24 0.01 -1.42
CA ALA A 939 -34.04 -0.76 -1.72
C ALA A 939 -32.87 -0.40 -0.79
N PHE A 940 -32.80 0.84 -0.28
CA PHE A 940 -31.81 1.25 0.70
C PHE A 940 -32.00 0.51 2.03
N HIS A 941 -33.23 0.34 2.49
CA HIS A 941 -33.52 -0.46 3.69
C HIS A 941 -33.12 -1.93 3.51
N ARG A 942 -33.37 -2.53 2.34
CA ARG A 942 -32.87 -3.89 2.02
C ARG A 942 -31.34 -3.96 2.05
N LEU A 943 -30.66 -2.95 1.51
CA LEU A 943 -29.20 -2.84 1.56
C LEU A 943 -28.69 -2.69 3.02
N CYS A 944 -29.38 -1.93 3.88
CA CYS A 944 -29.07 -1.83 5.29
C CYS A 944 -29.17 -3.17 6.00
N VAL A 945 -30.25 -3.93 5.79
CA VAL A 945 -30.40 -5.28 6.36
C VAL A 945 -29.27 -6.19 5.89
N ALA A 946 -28.98 -6.22 4.60
CA ALA A 946 -27.87 -7.00 4.04
C ALA A 946 -26.52 -6.61 4.68
N ALA A 947 -26.28 -5.32 4.84
CA ALA A 947 -25.03 -4.80 5.40
C ALA A 947 -24.87 -5.17 6.88
N LEU A 948 -25.92 -5.02 7.68
CA LEU A 948 -25.93 -5.41 9.09
C LEU A 948 -25.69 -6.91 9.27
N ARG A 949 -26.41 -7.75 8.50
CA ARG A 949 -26.20 -9.20 8.51
C ARG A 949 -24.80 -9.60 8.07
N SER A 950 -24.21 -8.85 7.13
CA SER A 950 -22.85 -9.12 6.65
C SER A 950 -21.78 -8.95 7.71
N VAL A 951 -22.03 -8.16 8.76
CA VAL A 951 -21.11 -7.95 9.90
C VAL A 951 -21.57 -8.64 11.17
N GLY A 952 -22.51 -9.59 11.08
CA GLY A 952 -22.97 -10.38 12.22
C GLY A 952 -23.97 -9.67 13.14
N ILE A 953 -24.67 -8.63 12.66
CA ILE A 953 -25.76 -7.98 13.41
C ILE A 953 -27.09 -8.57 12.94
N PRO A 954 -27.94 -9.11 13.83
CA PRO A 954 -29.25 -9.60 13.44
C PRO A 954 -30.13 -8.44 12.96
N ALA A 955 -30.65 -8.54 11.73
CA ALA A 955 -31.40 -7.47 11.10
C ALA A 955 -32.58 -7.99 10.26
N ARG A 956 -33.62 -7.19 10.10
CA ARG A 956 -34.82 -7.51 9.29
C ARG A 956 -35.48 -6.27 8.74
N LEU A 957 -36.47 -6.45 7.87
CA LEU A 957 -37.42 -5.39 7.53
C LEU A 957 -38.59 -5.43 8.52
N GLY A 958 -38.93 -4.30 9.13
CA GLY A 958 -40.10 -4.13 9.97
C GLY A 958 -41.40 -4.10 9.17
N ALA A 959 -42.53 -3.97 9.87
CA ALA A 959 -43.86 -3.96 9.23
C ALA A 959 -44.04 -2.79 8.25
N ALA A 960 -43.39 -1.65 8.50
CA ALA A 960 -43.39 -0.49 7.61
C ALA A 960 -42.38 -0.58 6.46
N GLY A 961 -41.67 -1.71 6.31
CA GLY A 961 -40.61 -1.87 5.30
C GLY A 961 -39.28 -1.18 5.65
N GLU A 962 -39.17 -0.60 6.84
CA GLU A 962 -37.92 -0.02 7.34
C GLU A 962 -36.95 -1.09 7.85
N ALA A 963 -35.65 -0.80 7.81
CA ALA A 963 -34.64 -1.70 8.33
C ALA A 963 -34.59 -1.63 9.87
N GLU A 964 -34.67 -2.78 10.53
CA GLU A 964 -34.56 -2.95 11.98
C GLU A 964 -33.34 -3.83 12.34
N PHE A 965 -32.75 -3.59 13.51
CA PHE A 965 -31.68 -4.44 14.09
C PHE A 965 -32.04 -4.88 15.51
N TRP A 966 -31.51 -6.03 15.94
CA TRP A 966 -31.66 -6.56 17.29
C TRP A 966 -30.45 -6.23 18.15
N ASP A 967 -30.64 -5.60 19.31
CA ASP A 967 -29.54 -5.20 20.20
C ASP A 967 -29.29 -6.14 21.39
N GLY A 968 -30.06 -7.23 21.49
CA GLY A 968 -30.06 -8.15 22.63
C GLY A 968 -31.33 -8.07 23.47
N GLN A 969 -32.02 -6.92 23.45
CA GLN A 969 -33.26 -6.69 24.21
C GLN A 969 -34.48 -6.48 23.30
N GLY A 970 -34.30 -5.80 22.17
CA GLY A 970 -35.40 -5.42 21.30
C GLY A 970 -35.00 -5.18 19.85
N TRP A 971 -36.01 -5.06 18.99
CA TRP A 971 -35.85 -4.59 17.61
C TRP A 971 -35.93 -3.07 17.57
N HIS A 972 -34.99 -2.44 16.87
CA HIS A 972 -34.90 -0.98 16.77
C HIS A 972 -34.74 -0.53 15.31
N PRO A 973 -35.40 0.56 14.89
CA PRO A 973 -35.29 1.06 13.53
C PRO A 973 -33.93 1.72 13.28
N VAL A 974 -33.35 1.43 12.12
CA VAL A 974 -32.10 2.05 11.63
C VAL A 974 -32.36 3.50 11.18
N GLY A 975 -33.60 3.84 10.82
CA GLY A 975 -34.00 5.15 10.30
C GLY A 975 -33.67 6.32 11.23
N ALA A 976 -33.63 6.09 12.54
CA ALA A 976 -33.25 7.09 13.55
C ALA A 976 -31.83 7.66 13.38
N TRP A 977 -31.00 7.04 12.53
CA TRP A 977 -29.61 7.43 12.28
C TRP A 977 -29.38 8.03 10.90
N LEU A 978 -30.40 8.10 10.06
CA LEU A 978 -30.30 8.65 8.71
C LEU A 978 -30.55 10.16 8.72
N PRO A 979 -30.03 10.91 7.72
CA PRO A 979 -30.33 12.34 7.58
C PRO A 979 -31.84 12.59 7.46
N VAL A 980 -32.36 13.50 8.26
CA VAL A 980 -33.78 13.88 8.29
C VAL A 980 -33.93 15.30 7.74
N ARG A 981 -34.84 15.46 6.78
CA ARG A 981 -35.23 16.79 6.30
C ARG A 981 -36.22 17.38 7.29
N CYS A 982 -35.95 18.59 7.75
CA CYS A 982 -36.85 19.32 8.64
C CYS A 982 -37.60 20.36 7.81
N ALA A 983 -38.90 20.14 7.58
CA ALA A 983 -39.75 21.16 6.98
C ALA A 983 -39.72 22.43 7.84
N THR A 984 -39.57 23.58 7.19
CA THR A 984 -39.99 24.85 7.77
C THR A 984 -41.51 24.86 7.81
N ARG A 985 -42.09 24.87 9.02
CA ARG A 985 -43.36 25.56 9.20
C ARG A 985 -43.07 27.04 9.35
#